data_AF-A0A2V2WTF8-F1
#
_entry.id   AF-A0A2V2WTF8-F1
#
_cell.length_a   1.000
_cell.length_b   1.000
_cell.length_c   1.000
_cell.angle_alpha   90.00
_cell.angle_beta   90.00
_cell.angle_gamma   90.00
#
_symmetry.space_group_name_H-M   'P 1'
#
loop_
_entity.id
_entity.type
_entity.pdbx_description
1 polymer ?
#
loop_
_entity_poly.entity_id
_entity_poly.type
_entity_poly.pdbx_seq_one_letter_code
_entity_poly.pdbx_strand_id
1 'polypeptide(L)'
;MAALRSILSRREVNQFCSIGSELLSGPLSLSLEKWEAALEALEKAKNDSSILPAVASLSIDSASTSVRHYHNVYSKCVRLMVIPLRRWQQWREGLCFFMGESSREEAAPLATLCRQCLVSQQECFAVAFWGCWSSVVIRLELHMTSLAAAAASEVGVEKSGENGDGDVSFEEGEEKDEEEEGVNTEDVDLSILRLRRRCYSELYQFQRLAHDAAHLFGSYAMVGRAERQWLTDTFLLGRDEKAAEALVRRSFKRDFGVPSADLDSGVLLDEYHSFEVNEGKEKAMAKRAQDTLKGAWCLKARDLFEHEMRAQNERPSKECGSDNSGNNSCELLVRYLREKVGRPDLAFAVTMRRILENEPFPAKVDLARVEFALSLFLQWFEKYTHERHHGEIPLFTAADLWSFVLERHTELLKWVVFHYCHDEVVADLSSALEAVKAVGFSARHCLDVYLVAMASRRLSNDVRKQFEEEARRKLCSWVEHTVVNTFLSAIQSICSEAAARVAATATTTPSFAFSPEIISVHINVAKAQLLLLCDAAFYAMDARRILLPVVDVGFKRMSAMSVETDLSGLSCWTFCMLGVLSCLRRSVCCLRDGSLPTDDLFTTLHSHYRTLQRLSPSSTADLVTDAWIDFLSGEGRGAVVGARQGGIFDITRVRHALINNNDIVEGFGKEKGGKRLRDE
;
A
#
# COMPACT_ATOMS: atom_id res chain seq x y z
N MET A 1 -2.86 -28.79 -35.82
CA MET A 1 -3.88 -27.78 -36.19
C MET A 1 -3.95 -26.62 -35.17
N ALA A 2 -4.17 -26.86 -33.87
CA ALA A 2 -4.23 -25.78 -32.87
C ALA A 2 -2.92 -24.96 -32.75
N ALA A 3 -1.76 -25.62 -32.76
CA ALA A 3 -0.46 -24.96 -32.76
C ALA A 3 -0.21 -24.07 -34.00
N LEU A 4 -0.69 -24.49 -35.18
CA LEU A 4 -0.58 -23.70 -36.42
C LEU A 4 -1.52 -22.49 -36.42
N ARG A 5 -2.74 -22.62 -35.86
CA ARG A 5 -3.65 -21.49 -35.64
C ARG A 5 -3.08 -20.48 -34.64
N SER A 6 -2.41 -20.95 -33.59
CA SER A 6 -1.69 -20.11 -32.62
C SER A 6 -0.48 -19.37 -33.22
N ILE A 7 0.22 -19.97 -34.20
CA ILE A 7 1.34 -19.33 -34.90
C ILE A 7 0.85 -18.28 -35.90
N LEU A 8 -0.26 -18.54 -36.58
CA LEU A 8 -0.89 -17.60 -37.53
C LEU A 8 -1.54 -16.42 -36.82
N SER A 9 -2.25 -16.65 -35.71
CA SER A 9 -2.83 -15.58 -34.90
C SER A 9 -1.78 -14.66 -34.29
N ARG A 10 -0.64 -15.21 -33.83
CA ARG A 10 0.51 -14.40 -33.40
C ARG A 10 1.02 -13.52 -34.54
N ARG A 11 1.18 -14.05 -35.76
CA ARG A 11 1.64 -13.24 -36.90
C ARG A 11 0.75 -12.03 -37.20
N GLU A 12 -0.57 -12.16 -37.03
CA GLU A 12 -1.53 -11.07 -37.31
C GLU A 12 -1.39 -9.87 -36.37
N VAL A 13 -0.97 -10.09 -35.12
CA VAL A 13 -0.90 -9.04 -34.09
C VAL A 13 0.50 -8.82 -33.52
N ASN A 14 1.52 -9.46 -34.10
CA ASN A 14 2.90 -9.40 -33.63
C ASN A 14 3.46 -7.98 -33.58
N GLN A 15 3.12 -7.13 -34.55
CA GLN A 15 3.59 -5.74 -34.57
C GLN A 15 3.02 -4.97 -33.36
N PHE A 16 1.71 -5.06 -33.14
CA PHE A 16 1.07 -4.51 -31.95
C PHE A 16 1.66 -5.07 -30.64
N CYS A 17 1.83 -6.40 -30.55
CA CYS A 17 2.35 -7.07 -29.36
C CYS A 17 3.85 -6.83 -29.11
N SER A 18 4.58 -6.31 -30.09
CA SER A 18 6.00 -5.94 -29.90
C SER A 18 6.15 -4.67 -29.07
N ILE A 19 5.16 -3.78 -29.10
CA ILE A 19 5.18 -2.49 -28.40
C ILE A 19 5.16 -2.74 -26.89
N GLY A 20 6.21 -2.27 -26.19
CA GLY A 20 6.35 -2.46 -24.74
C GLY A 20 6.64 -3.90 -24.31
N SER A 21 6.89 -4.83 -25.23
CA SER A 21 7.22 -6.23 -24.90
C SER A 21 8.49 -6.34 -24.05
N GLU A 22 9.50 -5.53 -24.34
CA GLU A 22 10.73 -5.43 -23.55
C GLU A 22 10.47 -5.00 -22.09
N LEU A 23 9.48 -4.13 -21.86
CA LEU A 23 9.10 -3.71 -20.51
C LEU A 23 8.35 -4.82 -19.78
N LEU A 24 7.72 -5.76 -20.49
CA LEU A 24 7.05 -6.93 -19.91
C LEU A 24 8.02 -8.06 -19.56
N SER A 25 8.98 -8.37 -20.43
CA SER A 25 9.90 -9.53 -20.27
C SER A 25 11.31 -9.17 -19.80
N GLY A 26 11.73 -7.92 -19.94
CA GLY A 26 13.05 -7.44 -19.55
C GLY A 26 13.18 -7.11 -18.06
N PRO A 27 14.35 -6.58 -17.65
CA PRO A 27 14.56 -6.05 -16.31
C PRO A 27 13.50 -5.03 -15.92
N LEU A 28 13.24 -4.90 -14.62
CA LEU A 28 12.27 -3.94 -14.12
C LEU A 28 12.78 -2.51 -14.37
N SER A 29 11.95 -1.70 -15.00
CA SER A 29 12.22 -0.30 -15.31
C SER A 29 11.29 0.61 -14.50
N LEU A 30 11.84 1.62 -13.82
CA LEU A 30 11.08 2.70 -13.18
C LEU A 30 11.11 4.00 -14.01
N SER A 31 11.57 3.91 -15.26
CA SER A 31 11.70 5.05 -16.16
C SER A 31 10.35 5.51 -16.67
N LEU A 32 9.87 6.66 -16.16
CA LEU A 32 8.58 7.20 -16.59
C LEU A 32 8.57 7.45 -18.11
N GLU A 33 9.68 7.93 -18.67
CA GLU A 33 9.80 8.18 -20.10
C GLU A 33 9.60 6.92 -20.95
N LYS A 34 10.30 5.81 -20.60
CA LYS A 34 10.15 4.53 -21.31
C LYS A 34 8.71 4.02 -21.24
N TRP A 35 8.07 4.12 -20.07
CA TRP A 35 6.68 3.70 -19.90
C TRP A 35 5.69 4.60 -20.64
N GLU A 36 5.81 5.92 -20.55
CA GLU A 36 4.94 6.86 -21.26
C GLU A 36 5.08 6.71 -22.78
N ALA A 37 6.30 6.51 -23.30
CA ALA A 37 6.54 6.25 -24.71
C ALA A 37 5.86 4.96 -25.17
N ALA A 38 5.98 3.87 -24.40
CA ALA A 38 5.33 2.60 -24.71
C ALA A 38 3.80 2.70 -24.66
N LEU A 39 3.24 3.38 -23.65
CA LEU A 39 1.79 3.60 -23.53
C LEU A 39 1.27 4.47 -24.67
N GLU A 40 1.97 5.54 -25.04
CA GLU A 40 1.58 6.39 -26.17
C GLU A 40 1.65 5.63 -27.50
N ALA A 41 2.70 4.82 -27.71
CA ALA A 41 2.82 3.98 -28.89
C ALA A 41 1.68 2.94 -28.97
N LEU A 42 1.28 2.35 -27.84
CA LEU A 42 0.13 1.43 -27.79
C LEU A 42 -1.17 2.12 -28.17
N GLU A 43 -1.45 3.32 -27.62
CA GLU A 43 -2.66 4.08 -27.94
C GLU A 43 -2.71 4.50 -29.41
N LYS A 44 -1.58 4.87 -30.00
CA LYS A 44 -1.47 5.16 -31.43
C LYS A 44 -1.70 3.92 -32.27
N ALA A 45 -1.00 2.83 -31.96
CA ALA A 45 -1.06 1.57 -32.69
C ALA A 45 -2.45 0.93 -32.68
N LYS A 46 -3.22 1.09 -31.59
CA LYS A 46 -4.60 0.63 -31.48
C LYS A 46 -5.51 1.20 -32.58
N ASN A 47 -5.22 2.41 -33.05
CA ASN A 47 -6.00 3.11 -34.07
C ASN A 47 -5.33 3.07 -35.46
N ASP A 48 -4.18 2.41 -35.60
CA ASP A 48 -3.45 2.30 -36.86
C ASP A 48 -3.66 0.92 -37.49
N SER A 49 -4.48 0.87 -38.54
CA SER A 49 -4.80 -0.39 -39.25
C SER A 49 -3.58 -1.10 -39.87
N SER A 50 -2.45 -0.41 -40.02
CA SER A 50 -1.21 -1.02 -40.51
C SER A 50 -0.48 -1.82 -39.43
N ILE A 51 -0.72 -1.50 -38.15
CA ILE A 51 -0.09 -2.14 -36.98
C ILE A 51 -1.05 -3.13 -36.30
N LEU A 52 -2.31 -2.72 -36.14
CA LEU A 52 -3.39 -3.54 -35.62
C LEU A 52 -4.56 -3.50 -36.61
N PRO A 53 -4.83 -4.58 -37.37
CA PRO A 53 -6.04 -4.67 -38.18
C PRO A 53 -7.30 -4.45 -37.34
N ALA A 54 -8.35 -3.90 -37.95
CA ALA A 54 -9.64 -3.68 -37.27
C ALA A 54 -10.09 -4.92 -36.49
N VAL A 55 -10.54 -4.76 -35.25
CA VAL A 55 -10.79 -5.89 -34.34
C VAL A 55 -11.83 -6.85 -34.93
N ALA A 56 -12.81 -6.32 -35.65
CA ALA A 56 -13.82 -7.10 -36.38
C ALA A 56 -13.28 -8.03 -37.48
N SER A 57 -12.06 -7.77 -37.96
CA SER A 57 -11.39 -8.58 -39.00
C SER A 57 -10.44 -9.63 -38.42
N LEU A 58 -10.09 -9.53 -37.13
CA LEU A 58 -9.21 -10.47 -36.44
C LEU A 58 -9.93 -11.75 -36.04
N SER A 59 -9.18 -12.85 -35.96
CA SER A 59 -9.67 -14.04 -35.24
C SER A 59 -9.84 -13.72 -33.74
N ILE A 60 -10.76 -14.41 -33.07
CA ILE A 60 -11.01 -14.22 -31.62
C ILE A 60 -9.73 -14.43 -30.81
N ASP A 61 -8.89 -15.40 -31.20
CA ASP A 61 -7.61 -15.67 -30.54
C ASP A 61 -6.62 -14.50 -30.71
N SER A 62 -6.54 -13.92 -31.90
CA SER A 62 -5.69 -12.76 -32.22
C SER A 62 -6.16 -11.52 -31.44
N ALA A 63 -7.46 -11.21 -31.49
CA ALA A 63 -8.06 -10.11 -30.73
C ALA A 63 -7.86 -10.29 -29.22
N SER A 64 -8.09 -11.49 -28.69
CA SER A 64 -7.85 -11.79 -27.27
C SER A 64 -6.38 -11.63 -26.88
N THR A 65 -5.45 -11.98 -27.78
CA THR A 65 -4.01 -11.79 -27.56
C THR A 65 -3.67 -10.30 -27.49
N SER A 66 -4.20 -9.48 -28.40
CA SER A 66 -4.04 -8.02 -28.37
C SER A 66 -4.58 -7.40 -27.09
N VAL A 67 -5.79 -7.79 -26.65
CA VAL A 67 -6.39 -7.30 -25.40
C VAL A 67 -5.53 -7.65 -24.19
N ARG A 68 -5.08 -8.91 -24.09
CA ARG A 68 -4.20 -9.32 -22.98
C ARG A 68 -2.89 -8.54 -22.98
N HIS A 69 -2.28 -8.36 -24.14
CA HIS A 69 -1.04 -7.57 -24.25
C HIS A 69 -1.26 -6.13 -23.80
N TYR A 70 -2.29 -5.47 -24.33
CA TYR A 70 -2.68 -4.10 -23.97
C TYR A 70 -2.91 -3.97 -22.45
N HIS A 71 -3.71 -4.85 -21.86
CA HIS A 71 -3.96 -4.88 -20.42
C HIS A 71 -2.68 -5.14 -19.62
N ASN A 72 -1.82 -6.06 -20.06
CA ASN A 72 -0.60 -6.42 -19.34
C ASN A 72 0.42 -5.27 -19.29
N VAL A 73 0.57 -4.49 -20.37
CA VAL A 73 1.47 -3.33 -20.37
C VAL A 73 1.00 -2.28 -19.37
N TYR A 74 -0.29 -1.92 -19.39
CA TYR A 74 -0.86 -1.01 -18.40
C TYR A 74 -0.77 -1.56 -16.97
N SER A 75 -1.16 -2.83 -16.77
CA SER A 75 -1.14 -3.50 -15.47
C SER A 75 0.26 -3.56 -14.88
N LYS A 76 1.29 -3.85 -15.69
CA LYS A 76 2.68 -3.85 -15.24
C LYS A 76 3.15 -2.44 -14.91
N CYS A 77 2.78 -1.44 -15.72
CA CYS A 77 3.09 -0.03 -15.46
C CYS A 77 2.55 0.43 -14.09
N VAL A 78 1.25 0.25 -13.83
CA VAL A 78 0.61 0.71 -12.57
C VAL A 78 1.08 -0.06 -11.34
N ARG A 79 1.64 -1.26 -11.51
CA ARG A 79 2.26 -2.02 -10.41
C ARG A 79 3.62 -1.45 -10.00
N LEU A 80 4.32 -0.78 -10.90
CA LEU A 80 5.68 -0.26 -10.69
C LEU A 80 5.70 1.23 -10.39
N MET A 81 4.76 2.01 -10.93
CA MET A 81 4.80 3.45 -10.88
C MET A 81 3.43 4.11 -10.81
N VAL A 82 3.46 5.39 -10.46
CA VAL A 82 2.28 6.26 -10.47
C VAL A 82 2.08 6.80 -11.88
N ILE A 83 0.85 6.71 -12.38
CA ILE A 83 0.46 7.25 -13.70
C ILE A 83 -0.65 8.30 -13.55
N PRO A 84 -0.70 9.32 -14.43
CA PRO A 84 -1.71 10.35 -14.36
C PRO A 84 -3.11 9.83 -14.70
N LEU A 85 -4.15 10.51 -14.21
CA LEU A 85 -5.56 10.14 -14.42
C LEU A 85 -5.93 9.89 -15.90
N ARG A 86 -5.34 10.68 -16.82
CA ARG A 86 -5.52 10.49 -18.27
C ARG A 86 -5.16 9.08 -18.75
N ARG A 87 -4.13 8.45 -18.17
CA ARG A 87 -3.68 7.10 -18.57
C ARG A 87 -4.63 6.03 -18.06
N TRP A 88 -5.24 6.23 -16.88
CA TRP A 88 -6.31 5.36 -16.39
C TRP A 88 -7.55 5.42 -17.28
N GLN A 89 -7.92 6.61 -17.75
CA GLN A 89 -9.03 6.80 -18.68
C GLN A 89 -8.75 6.11 -20.02
N GLN A 90 -7.56 6.33 -20.59
CA GLN A 90 -7.13 5.66 -21.82
C GLN A 90 -7.18 4.14 -21.68
N TRP A 91 -6.65 3.58 -20.59
CA TRP A 91 -6.71 2.13 -20.34
C TRP A 91 -8.15 1.60 -20.38
N ARG A 92 -9.07 2.29 -19.71
CA ARG A 92 -10.49 1.93 -19.71
C ARG A 92 -11.10 2.04 -21.12
N GLU A 93 -10.85 3.15 -21.81
CA GLU A 93 -11.34 3.40 -23.18
C GLU A 93 -10.80 2.38 -24.18
N GLY A 94 -9.54 1.97 -24.06
CA GLY A 94 -8.94 0.93 -24.88
C GLY A 94 -9.61 -0.43 -24.66
N LEU A 95 -9.91 -0.81 -23.42
CA LEU A 95 -10.65 -2.05 -23.14
C LEU A 95 -12.08 -2.00 -23.70
N CYS A 96 -12.75 -0.84 -23.63
CA CYS A 96 -14.05 -0.63 -24.27
C CYS A 96 -13.97 -0.69 -25.80
N PHE A 97 -12.91 -0.15 -26.41
CA PHE A 97 -12.66 -0.22 -27.85
C PHE A 97 -12.62 -1.67 -28.34
N PHE A 98 -11.85 -2.53 -27.68
CA PHE A 98 -11.77 -3.95 -28.03
C PHE A 98 -13.09 -4.71 -27.81
N MET A 99 -13.97 -4.22 -26.94
CA MET A 99 -15.29 -4.78 -26.71
C MET A 99 -16.33 -4.31 -27.75
N GLY A 100 -16.29 -3.03 -28.16
CA GLY A 100 -17.30 -2.40 -29.01
C GLY A 100 -17.19 -2.72 -30.50
N GLU A 101 -16.00 -3.06 -31.00
CA GLU A 101 -15.80 -3.42 -32.41
C GLU A 101 -16.26 -4.85 -32.77
N SER A 102 -16.72 -5.63 -31.79
CA SER A 102 -17.08 -7.03 -31.98
C SER A 102 -18.61 -7.23 -31.99
N SER A 103 -19.29 -6.83 -33.06
CA SER A 103 -20.76 -6.89 -33.20
C SER A 103 -21.34 -8.28 -33.54
N ARG A 104 -20.54 -9.35 -33.42
CA ARG A 104 -20.94 -10.73 -33.78
C ARG A 104 -21.25 -11.56 -32.52
N GLU A 105 -22.22 -12.46 -32.59
CA GLU A 105 -22.54 -13.39 -31.48
C GLU A 105 -21.32 -14.25 -31.07
N GLU A 106 -20.44 -14.57 -32.01
CA GLU A 106 -19.17 -15.29 -31.77
C GLU A 106 -18.16 -14.51 -30.90
N ALA A 107 -18.38 -13.21 -30.66
CA ALA A 107 -17.49 -12.36 -29.86
C ALA A 107 -17.74 -12.40 -28.34
N ALA A 108 -18.70 -13.19 -27.87
CA ALA A 108 -18.99 -13.32 -26.44
C ALA A 108 -17.75 -13.66 -25.58
N PRO A 109 -16.79 -14.51 -26.01
CA PRO A 109 -15.56 -14.76 -25.25
C PRO A 109 -14.65 -13.53 -25.13
N LEU A 110 -14.54 -12.73 -26.21
CA LEU A 110 -13.74 -11.51 -26.22
C LEU A 110 -14.37 -10.44 -25.31
N ALA A 111 -15.68 -10.26 -25.40
CA ALA A 111 -16.41 -9.35 -24.52
C ALA A 111 -16.27 -9.73 -23.04
N THR A 112 -16.30 -11.04 -22.73
CA THR A 112 -16.07 -11.55 -21.37
C THR A 112 -14.67 -11.24 -20.89
N LEU A 113 -13.64 -11.46 -21.72
CA LEU A 113 -12.25 -11.10 -21.41
C LEU A 113 -12.10 -9.59 -21.16
N CYS A 114 -12.65 -8.74 -22.02
CA CYS A 114 -12.59 -7.28 -21.84
C CYS A 114 -13.26 -6.85 -20.53
N ARG A 115 -14.40 -7.44 -20.16
CA ARG A 115 -15.07 -7.18 -18.88
C ARG A 115 -14.21 -7.61 -17.69
N GLN A 116 -13.58 -8.78 -17.74
CA GLN A 116 -12.64 -9.22 -16.69
C GLN A 116 -11.44 -8.27 -16.57
N CYS A 117 -10.87 -7.84 -17.68
CA CYS A 117 -9.79 -6.85 -17.70
C CYS A 117 -10.24 -5.48 -17.18
N LEU A 118 -11.49 -5.06 -17.43
CA LEU A 118 -12.06 -3.82 -16.89
C LEU A 118 -12.25 -3.89 -15.38
N VAL A 119 -12.77 -5.00 -14.86
CA VAL A 119 -12.90 -5.21 -13.40
C VAL A 119 -11.52 -5.14 -12.75
N SER A 120 -10.53 -5.85 -13.29
CA SER A 120 -9.14 -5.79 -12.81
C SER A 120 -8.54 -4.36 -12.89
N GLN A 121 -8.85 -3.61 -13.96
CA GLN A 121 -8.44 -2.21 -14.08
C GLN A 121 -9.09 -1.32 -13.01
N GLN A 122 -10.38 -1.51 -12.75
CA GLN A 122 -11.14 -0.79 -11.74
C GLN A 122 -10.67 -1.12 -10.32
N GLU A 123 -10.30 -2.36 -10.03
CA GLU A 123 -9.68 -2.77 -8.78
C GLU A 123 -8.33 -2.08 -8.58
N CYS A 124 -7.46 -2.09 -9.61
CA CYS A 124 -6.18 -1.36 -9.56
C CYS A 124 -6.39 0.14 -9.34
N PHE A 125 -7.36 0.75 -10.02
CA PHE A 125 -7.70 2.15 -9.86
C PHE A 125 -8.21 2.43 -8.44
N ALA A 126 -9.11 1.58 -7.93
CA ALA A 126 -9.67 1.71 -6.61
C ALA A 126 -8.59 1.64 -5.51
N VAL A 127 -7.60 0.75 -5.68
CA VAL A 127 -6.44 0.65 -4.79
C VAL A 127 -5.59 1.91 -4.86
N ALA A 128 -5.22 2.37 -6.06
CA ALA A 128 -4.37 3.54 -6.23
C ALA A 128 -5.01 4.85 -5.72
N PHE A 129 -6.31 5.00 -5.91
CA PHE A 129 -7.09 6.17 -5.53
C PHE A 129 -7.87 6.01 -4.22
N TRP A 130 -7.42 5.14 -3.29
CA TRP A 130 -8.11 5.01 -2.00
C TRP A 130 -8.13 6.35 -1.25
N GLY A 131 -9.26 6.63 -0.58
CA GLY A 131 -9.51 7.92 0.06
C GLY A 131 -9.94 9.02 -0.92
N CYS A 132 -10.03 8.74 -2.21
CA CYS A 132 -10.54 9.67 -3.20
C CYS A 132 -12.00 9.40 -3.53
N TRP A 133 -12.72 10.45 -3.93
CA TRP A 133 -14.09 10.32 -4.38
C TRP A 133 -14.19 9.38 -5.59
N SER A 134 -13.27 9.53 -6.53
CA SER A 134 -13.19 8.71 -7.75
C SER A 134 -13.13 7.20 -7.44
N SER A 135 -12.48 6.79 -6.35
CA SER A 135 -12.44 5.38 -5.95
C SER A 135 -13.73 4.91 -5.31
N VAL A 136 -14.30 5.71 -4.42
CA VAL A 136 -15.56 5.38 -3.72
C VAL A 136 -16.69 5.15 -4.73
N VAL A 137 -16.82 6.03 -5.74
CA VAL A 137 -17.82 5.89 -6.81
C VAL A 137 -17.69 4.55 -7.52
N ILE A 138 -16.50 4.24 -8.03
CA ILE A 138 -16.29 3.03 -8.83
C ILE A 138 -16.59 1.77 -8.02
N ARG A 139 -16.15 1.73 -6.75
CA ARG A 139 -16.43 0.56 -5.89
C ARG A 139 -17.92 0.45 -5.56
N LEU A 140 -18.61 1.57 -5.36
CA LEU A 140 -20.05 1.57 -5.14
C LEU A 140 -20.80 1.09 -6.39
N GLU A 141 -20.45 1.59 -7.58
CA GLU A 141 -21.01 1.14 -8.86
C GLU A 141 -20.80 -0.35 -9.09
N LEU A 142 -19.58 -0.86 -8.85
CA LEU A 142 -19.25 -2.28 -8.94
C LEU A 142 -20.09 -3.11 -7.97
N HIS A 143 -20.21 -2.66 -6.73
CA HIS A 143 -21.01 -3.33 -5.72
C HIS A 143 -22.48 -3.38 -6.13
N MET A 144 -23.07 -2.24 -6.53
CA MET A 144 -24.47 -2.17 -6.97
C MET A 144 -24.73 -3.03 -8.21
N THR A 145 -23.80 -3.08 -9.16
CA THR A 145 -23.90 -3.94 -10.34
C THR A 145 -23.88 -5.42 -9.95
N SER A 146 -23.02 -5.80 -9.00
CA SER A 146 -22.97 -7.17 -8.46
C SER A 146 -24.27 -7.55 -7.76
N LEU A 147 -24.86 -6.64 -6.98
CA LEU A 147 -26.16 -6.86 -6.32
C LEU A 147 -27.28 -7.07 -7.33
N ALA A 148 -27.35 -6.24 -8.37
CA ALA A 148 -28.34 -6.37 -9.43
C ALA A 148 -28.20 -7.69 -10.22
N ALA A 149 -26.96 -8.11 -10.50
CA ALA A 149 -26.69 -9.38 -11.17
C ALA A 149 -27.10 -10.59 -10.31
N ALA A 150 -26.85 -10.55 -9.00
CA ALA A 150 -27.27 -11.59 -8.06
C ALA A 150 -28.80 -11.70 -8.01
N ALA A 151 -29.50 -10.57 -7.90
CA ALA A 151 -30.97 -10.53 -7.90
C ALA A 151 -31.57 -11.10 -9.19
N ALA A 152 -30.98 -10.79 -10.35
CA ALA A 152 -31.41 -11.35 -11.64
C ALA A 152 -31.19 -12.87 -11.76
N SER A 153 -30.17 -13.41 -11.09
CA SER A 153 -29.87 -14.85 -11.09
C SER A 153 -30.81 -15.65 -10.18
N GLU A 154 -31.23 -15.09 -9.04
CA GLU A 154 -32.17 -15.76 -8.13
C GLU A 154 -33.55 -15.98 -8.77
N VAL A 155 -34.01 -15.04 -9.60
CA VAL A 155 -35.28 -15.15 -10.35
C VAL A 155 -35.25 -16.28 -11.40
N GLY A 156 -34.06 -16.76 -11.80
CA GLY A 156 -33.88 -17.84 -12.78
C GLY A 156 -33.93 -19.27 -12.21
N VAL A 157 -33.89 -19.44 -10.88
CA VAL A 157 -33.69 -20.75 -10.22
C VAL A 157 -34.96 -21.26 -9.51
N GLU A 158 -36.10 -20.56 -9.59
CA GLU A 158 -37.39 -21.04 -9.03
C GLU A 158 -38.02 -22.25 -9.77
N LYS A 159 -37.22 -23.05 -10.49
CA LYS A 159 -37.63 -24.36 -11.03
C LYS A 159 -36.57 -25.46 -10.82
N SER A 160 -36.08 -25.63 -9.61
CA SER A 160 -35.73 -26.96 -9.08
C SER A 160 -35.43 -26.85 -7.60
N GLY A 161 -36.26 -27.48 -6.78
CA GLY A 161 -35.99 -27.63 -5.36
C GLY A 161 -34.76 -28.48 -5.07
N GLU A 162 -34.36 -28.37 -3.80
CA GLU A 162 -33.39 -29.18 -3.04
C GLU A 162 -31.93 -28.71 -3.03
N ASN A 163 -31.58 -28.16 -1.86
CA ASN A 163 -30.28 -28.21 -1.16
C ASN A 163 -29.05 -27.61 -1.85
N GLY A 164 -28.80 -26.33 -1.56
CA GLY A 164 -27.50 -25.68 -1.73
C GLY A 164 -26.90 -25.35 -0.37
N ASP A 165 -26.11 -26.29 0.16
CA ASP A 165 -25.30 -26.14 1.36
C ASP A 165 -24.12 -25.20 1.06
N GLY A 166 -24.15 -24.02 1.66
CA GLY A 166 -23.13 -22.98 1.52
C GLY A 166 -22.48 -22.71 2.87
N ASP A 167 -21.62 -23.63 3.28
CA ASP A 167 -20.87 -23.59 4.53
C ASP A 167 -19.87 -22.43 4.52
N VAL A 168 -20.22 -21.33 5.19
CA VAL A 168 -19.26 -20.33 5.69
C VAL A 168 -19.05 -20.65 7.16
N SER A 169 -18.03 -21.46 7.43
CA SER A 169 -17.60 -21.77 8.78
C SER A 169 -16.99 -20.54 9.44
N PHE A 170 -17.64 -20.05 10.49
CA PHE A 170 -16.97 -19.28 11.54
C PHE A 170 -17.41 -19.83 12.90
N GLU A 171 -16.44 -20.39 13.61
CA GLU A 171 -16.52 -20.79 15.01
C GLU A 171 -16.62 -19.54 15.89
N GLU A 172 -17.74 -19.38 16.60
CA GLU A 172 -17.77 -18.67 17.88
C GLU A 172 -18.82 -19.34 18.78
N GLY A 173 -18.33 -19.99 19.85
CA GLY A 173 -19.06 -20.23 21.09
C GLY A 173 -20.27 -21.16 21.03
N GLU A 174 -20.10 -22.39 21.48
CA GLU A 174 -21.18 -23.26 21.93
C GLU A 174 -22.09 -22.54 22.95
N GLU A 175 -23.27 -22.09 22.51
CA GLU A 175 -24.48 -22.14 23.33
C GLU A 175 -25.47 -23.04 22.58
N LYS A 176 -25.51 -24.30 23.03
CA LYS A 176 -26.58 -25.23 22.71
C LYS A 176 -27.85 -24.67 23.32
N ASP A 177 -28.81 -24.28 22.49
CA ASP A 177 -30.21 -24.26 22.90
C ASP A 177 -30.97 -25.22 22.00
N GLU A 178 -31.56 -26.19 22.69
CA GLU A 178 -32.32 -27.32 22.18
C GLU A 178 -33.55 -26.81 21.41
N GLU A 179 -33.77 -27.37 20.23
CA GLU A 179 -35.04 -27.25 19.52
C GLU A 179 -36.13 -27.98 20.33
N GLU A 180 -36.91 -27.22 21.11
CA GLU A 180 -38.25 -27.65 21.53
C GLU A 180 -39.32 -26.81 20.84
N GLU A 181 -40.19 -27.52 20.13
CA GLU A 181 -41.41 -27.04 19.50
C GLU A 181 -42.29 -26.26 20.49
N GLY A 182 -42.71 -25.05 20.10
CA GLY A 182 -43.88 -24.44 20.73
C GLY A 182 -43.98 -22.92 20.65
N VAL A 183 -45.00 -22.46 19.91
CA VAL A 183 -45.71 -21.18 20.11
C VAL A 183 -45.09 -19.92 19.47
N ASN A 184 -45.70 -19.55 18.34
CA ASN A 184 -45.98 -18.18 17.86
C ASN A 184 -45.38 -17.01 18.66
N THR A 185 -44.15 -16.64 18.34
CA THR A 185 -43.66 -15.26 18.20
C THR A 185 -42.34 -15.34 17.46
N GLU A 186 -42.31 -15.02 16.16
CA GLU A 186 -41.02 -14.80 15.48
C GLU A 186 -40.34 -13.60 16.15
N ASP A 187 -39.32 -13.88 16.96
CA ASP A 187 -38.53 -12.86 17.62
C ASP A 187 -37.86 -11.98 16.56
N VAL A 188 -38.14 -10.67 16.61
CA VAL A 188 -37.61 -9.69 15.65
C VAL A 188 -36.08 -9.68 15.70
N ASP A 189 -35.50 -9.98 16.85
CA ASP A 189 -34.05 -10.05 17.00
C ASP A 189 -33.45 -11.26 16.24
N LEU A 190 -34.14 -12.41 16.22
CA LEU A 190 -33.74 -13.58 15.45
C LEU A 190 -33.87 -13.34 13.94
N SER A 191 -34.93 -12.66 13.47
CA SER A 191 -35.08 -12.34 12.04
C SER A 191 -34.04 -11.32 11.57
N ILE A 192 -33.69 -10.33 12.40
CA ILE A 192 -32.58 -9.41 12.14
C ILE A 192 -31.28 -10.21 11.98
N LEU A 193 -30.98 -11.12 12.91
CA LEU A 193 -29.75 -11.93 12.85
C LEU A 193 -29.70 -12.81 11.59
N ARG A 194 -30.83 -13.44 11.20
CA ARG A 194 -30.92 -14.28 9.99
C ARG A 194 -30.69 -13.47 8.71
N LEU A 195 -31.44 -12.37 8.52
CA LEU A 195 -31.30 -11.52 7.32
C LEU A 195 -29.87 -10.99 7.20
N ARG A 196 -29.30 -10.57 8.32
CA ARG A 196 -27.95 -10.03 8.39
C ARG A 196 -26.86 -11.08 8.15
N ARG A 197 -27.05 -12.34 8.56
CA ARG A 197 -26.16 -13.45 8.16
C ARG A 197 -26.24 -13.68 6.65
N ARG A 198 -27.45 -13.72 6.09
CA ARG A 198 -27.68 -13.89 4.65
C ARG A 198 -27.01 -12.78 3.83
N CYS A 199 -27.07 -11.54 4.32
CA CYS A 199 -26.60 -10.34 3.62
C CYS A 199 -25.25 -9.81 4.13
N TYR A 200 -24.46 -10.65 4.82
CA TYR A 200 -23.27 -10.18 5.53
C TYR A 200 -22.24 -9.58 4.56
N SER A 201 -21.99 -10.24 3.43
CA SER A 201 -21.01 -9.78 2.43
C SER A 201 -21.35 -8.39 1.91
N GLU A 202 -22.62 -8.16 1.60
CA GLU A 202 -23.11 -6.91 1.02
C GLU A 202 -23.07 -5.78 2.04
N LEU A 203 -23.62 -6.03 3.24
CA LEU A 203 -23.59 -5.06 4.34
C LEU A 203 -22.15 -4.73 4.77
N TYR A 204 -21.24 -5.69 4.71
CA TYR A 204 -19.82 -5.47 4.96
C TYR A 204 -19.18 -4.53 3.92
N GLN A 205 -19.50 -4.70 2.63
CA GLN A 205 -19.00 -3.78 1.60
C GLN A 205 -19.56 -2.36 1.77
N PHE A 206 -20.86 -2.19 2.04
CA PHE A 206 -21.42 -0.87 2.35
C PHE A 206 -20.75 -0.23 3.57
N GLN A 207 -20.50 -1.00 4.63
CA GLN A 207 -19.81 -0.51 5.82
C GLN A 207 -18.39 -0.02 5.50
N ARG A 208 -17.63 -0.75 4.67
CA ARG A 208 -16.29 -0.36 4.24
C ARG A 208 -16.30 0.88 3.36
N LEU A 209 -17.22 0.96 2.41
CA LEU A 209 -17.37 2.13 1.54
C LEU A 209 -17.76 3.38 2.32
N ALA A 210 -18.67 3.24 3.29
CA ALA A 210 -19.07 4.36 4.15
C ALA A 210 -17.89 4.84 5.00
N HIS A 211 -17.07 3.92 5.50
CA HIS A 211 -15.85 4.29 6.22
C HIS A 211 -14.85 5.04 5.31
N ASP A 212 -14.55 4.49 4.13
CA ASP A 212 -13.62 5.08 3.16
C ASP A 212 -14.10 6.45 2.65
N ALA A 213 -15.41 6.73 2.68
CA ALA A 213 -16.01 7.99 2.27
C ALA A 213 -16.21 9.00 3.41
N ALA A 214 -15.93 8.65 4.67
CA ALA A 214 -16.34 9.46 5.83
C ALA A 214 -15.67 10.84 5.92
N HIS A 215 -14.54 11.06 5.23
CA HIS A 215 -13.92 12.39 5.10
C HIS A 215 -14.40 13.18 3.88
N LEU A 216 -15.18 12.58 2.98
CA LEU A 216 -15.69 13.19 1.76
C LEU A 216 -17.03 13.90 2.02
N PHE A 217 -16.95 15.09 2.61
CA PHE A 217 -18.13 15.85 3.05
C PHE A 217 -19.25 15.97 2.00
N GLY A 218 -18.89 16.28 0.75
CA GLY A 218 -19.86 16.49 -0.32
C GLY A 218 -20.55 15.24 -0.87
N SER A 219 -20.06 14.03 -0.53
CA SER A 219 -20.48 12.81 -1.21
C SER A 219 -20.69 11.59 -0.31
N TYR A 220 -20.38 11.70 0.98
CA TYR A 220 -20.52 10.62 1.96
C TYR A 220 -21.89 9.94 1.96
N ALA A 221 -22.98 10.72 1.91
CA ALA A 221 -24.34 10.21 2.05
C ALA A 221 -24.79 9.27 0.91
N MET A 222 -24.12 9.30 -0.25
CA MET A 222 -24.47 8.44 -1.38
C MET A 222 -24.32 6.94 -1.07
N VAL A 223 -23.35 6.56 -0.24
CA VAL A 223 -23.15 5.15 0.13
C VAL A 223 -24.33 4.65 0.96
N GLY A 224 -24.74 5.41 1.97
CA GLY A 224 -25.87 5.05 2.80
C GLY A 224 -27.19 5.09 2.04
N ARG A 225 -27.39 6.05 1.13
CA ARG A 225 -28.57 6.09 0.25
C ARG A 225 -28.66 4.82 -0.61
N ALA A 226 -27.56 4.39 -1.21
CA ALA A 226 -27.51 3.17 -2.01
C ALA A 226 -27.79 1.91 -1.18
N GLU A 227 -27.23 1.81 0.03
CA GLU A 227 -27.51 0.73 0.99
C GLU A 227 -29.00 0.66 1.33
N ARG A 228 -29.60 1.80 1.69
CA ARG A 228 -31.03 1.89 2.04
C ARG A 228 -31.92 1.54 0.86
N GLN A 229 -31.59 2.04 -0.34
CA GLN A 229 -32.32 1.72 -1.56
C GLN A 229 -32.31 0.22 -1.83
N TRP A 230 -31.14 -0.42 -1.78
CA TRP A 230 -31.01 -1.86 -1.98
C TRP A 230 -31.80 -2.67 -0.94
N LEU A 231 -31.69 -2.31 0.35
CA LEU A 231 -32.47 -2.95 1.42
C LEU A 231 -33.97 -2.81 1.20
N THR A 232 -34.40 -1.64 0.74
CA THR A 232 -35.81 -1.33 0.46
C THR A 232 -36.33 -2.14 -0.72
N ASP A 233 -35.61 -2.11 -1.84
CA ASP A 233 -36.01 -2.77 -3.09
C ASP A 233 -36.01 -4.30 -2.98
N THR A 234 -35.10 -4.86 -2.18
CA THR A 234 -34.87 -6.31 -2.12
C THR A 234 -35.64 -6.99 -0.99
N PHE A 235 -35.75 -6.36 0.19
CA PHE A 235 -36.22 -7.06 1.40
C PHE A 235 -37.45 -6.42 2.06
N LEU A 236 -37.67 -5.11 1.87
CA LEU A 236 -38.70 -4.39 2.61
C LEU A 236 -40.13 -4.73 2.16
N LEU A 237 -40.29 -5.29 0.96
CA LEU A 237 -41.57 -5.83 0.47
C LEU A 237 -41.71 -7.36 0.67
N GLY A 238 -40.76 -8.00 1.37
CA GLY A 238 -40.67 -9.44 1.57
C GLY A 238 -41.03 -9.92 2.99
N ARG A 239 -40.74 -11.20 3.29
CA ARG A 239 -41.00 -11.80 4.63
C ARG A 239 -40.19 -11.15 5.77
N ASP A 240 -39.13 -10.42 5.44
CA ASP A 240 -38.16 -9.87 6.41
C ASP A 240 -38.33 -8.35 6.67
N GLU A 241 -39.52 -7.78 6.44
CA GLU A 241 -39.80 -6.33 6.51
C GLU A 241 -39.25 -5.65 7.78
N LYS A 242 -39.59 -6.15 8.97
CA LYS A 242 -39.14 -5.56 10.25
C LYS A 242 -37.62 -5.59 10.42
N ALA A 243 -36.98 -6.66 9.92
CA ALA A 243 -35.53 -6.80 9.96
C ALA A 243 -34.85 -5.83 8.97
N ALA A 244 -35.41 -5.69 7.77
CA ALA A 244 -34.96 -4.72 6.77
C ALA A 244 -35.08 -3.28 7.30
N GLU A 245 -36.19 -2.92 7.94
CA GLU A 245 -36.35 -1.60 8.56
C GLU A 245 -35.29 -1.34 9.65
N ALA A 246 -34.96 -2.34 10.48
CA ALA A 246 -33.93 -2.19 11.51
C ALA A 246 -32.55 -1.91 10.90
N LEU A 247 -32.21 -2.58 9.79
CA LEU A 247 -30.98 -2.33 9.03
C LEU A 247 -30.99 -0.94 8.37
N VAL A 248 -32.12 -0.50 7.82
CA VAL A 248 -32.28 0.87 7.28
C VAL A 248 -32.08 1.92 8.39
N ARG A 249 -32.68 1.73 9.57
CA ARG A 249 -32.45 2.61 10.74
C ARG A 249 -31.00 2.62 11.18
N ARG A 250 -30.30 1.48 11.13
CA ARG A 250 -28.86 1.40 11.42
C ARG A 250 -28.05 2.22 10.41
N SER A 251 -28.37 2.12 9.12
CA SER A 251 -27.72 2.91 8.07
C SER A 251 -27.88 4.41 8.33
N PHE A 252 -29.10 4.88 8.61
CA PHE A 252 -29.33 6.28 9.02
C PHE A 252 -28.51 6.65 10.27
N LYS A 253 -28.56 5.85 11.34
CA LYS A 253 -27.83 6.12 12.59
C LYS A 253 -26.33 6.30 12.37
N ARG A 254 -25.74 5.52 11.46
CA ARG A 254 -24.35 5.70 11.03
C ARG A 254 -24.18 7.06 10.37
N ASP A 255 -24.98 7.36 9.35
CA ASP A 255 -24.81 8.56 8.53
C ASP A 255 -25.03 9.86 9.31
N PHE A 256 -25.98 9.89 10.24
CA PHE A 256 -26.19 11.04 11.15
C PHE A 256 -25.01 11.29 12.11
N GLY A 257 -24.11 10.32 12.28
CA GLY A 257 -22.91 10.46 13.11
C GLY A 257 -21.68 10.98 12.36
N VAL A 258 -21.79 11.29 11.06
CA VAL A 258 -20.67 11.69 10.21
C VAL A 258 -21.02 13.00 9.50
N PRO A 259 -20.12 14.00 9.47
CA PRO A 259 -20.36 15.24 8.72
C PRO A 259 -20.58 15.00 7.23
N SER A 260 -21.64 15.60 6.68
CA SER A 260 -21.90 15.58 5.23
C SER A 260 -22.75 16.77 4.78
N ALA A 261 -22.69 17.08 3.48
CA ALA A 261 -23.50 18.13 2.86
C ALA A 261 -25.01 17.83 2.93
N ASP A 262 -25.41 16.57 2.79
CA ASP A 262 -26.82 16.14 2.91
C ASP A 262 -27.36 16.29 4.34
N LEU A 263 -26.48 16.15 5.35
CA LEU A 263 -26.81 16.44 6.74
C LEU A 263 -26.95 17.95 6.99
N ASP A 264 -26.03 18.77 6.45
CA ASP A 264 -26.00 20.23 6.65
C ASP A 264 -27.16 20.93 5.91
N SER A 265 -27.55 20.42 4.74
CA SER A 265 -28.67 20.92 3.93
C SER A 265 -30.05 20.47 4.43
N GLY A 266 -30.12 19.47 5.32
CA GLY A 266 -31.37 18.90 5.83
C GLY A 266 -31.94 17.74 5.01
N VAL A 267 -31.39 17.44 3.83
CA VAL A 267 -31.87 16.36 2.95
C VAL A 267 -31.90 15.00 3.67
N LEU A 268 -30.86 14.68 4.46
CA LEU A 268 -30.81 13.42 5.20
C LEU A 268 -31.88 13.33 6.30
N LEU A 269 -32.24 14.46 6.91
CA LEU A 269 -33.34 14.54 7.88
C LEU A 269 -34.67 14.30 7.18
N ASP A 270 -34.91 14.94 6.04
CA ASP A 270 -36.15 14.78 5.26
C ASP A 270 -36.34 13.33 4.77
N GLU A 271 -35.25 12.68 4.32
CA GLU A 271 -35.26 11.24 3.99
C GLU A 271 -35.65 10.39 5.19
N TYR A 272 -35.12 10.69 6.38
CA TYR A 272 -35.44 9.95 7.59
C TYR A 272 -36.88 10.18 8.07
N HIS A 273 -37.38 11.42 8.01
CA HIS A 273 -38.78 11.76 8.32
C HIS A 273 -39.78 11.08 7.39
N SER A 274 -39.40 10.90 6.12
CA SER A 274 -40.23 10.17 5.15
C SER A 274 -40.31 8.67 5.44
N PHE A 275 -39.34 8.14 6.19
CA PHE A 275 -39.22 6.71 6.52
C PHE A 275 -39.73 6.38 7.94
N GLU A 276 -39.42 7.20 8.95
CA GLU A 276 -39.71 6.90 10.36
C GLU A 276 -41.01 7.53 10.82
N VAL A 277 -41.95 6.70 11.28
CA VAL A 277 -43.26 7.16 11.80
C VAL A 277 -43.21 7.43 13.32
N ASN A 278 -42.15 6.97 14.01
CA ASN A 278 -42.02 7.13 15.45
C ASN A 278 -41.38 8.48 15.84
N GLU A 279 -42.19 9.42 16.33
CA GLU A 279 -41.74 10.75 16.77
C GLU A 279 -40.58 10.74 17.79
N GLY A 280 -40.52 9.72 18.66
CA GLY A 280 -39.46 9.60 19.67
C GLY A 280 -38.11 9.30 19.04
N LYS A 281 -38.09 8.41 18.03
CA LYS A 281 -36.89 8.08 17.25
C LYS A 281 -36.48 9.26 16.37
N GLU A 282 -37.44 9.94 15.74
CA GLU A 282 -37.20 11.19 15.00
C GLU A 282 -36.49 12.23 15.85
N LYS A 283 -37.00 12.53 17.05
CA LYS A 283 -36.37 13.49 17.98
C LYS A 283 -34.96 13.08 18.38
N ALA A 284 -34.72 11.78 18.61
CA ALA A 284 -33.40 11.27 18.95
C ALA A 284 -32.40 11.43 17.80
N MET A 285 -32.83 11.19 16.56
CA MET A 285 -32.01 11.32 15.37
C MET A 285 -31.74 12.79 15.01
N ALA A 286 -32.74 13.66 15.14
CA ALA A 286 -32.58 15.10 14.99
C ALA A 286 -31.57 15.68 16.00
N LYS A 287 -31.58 15.18 17.26
CA LYS A 287 -30.56 15.56 18.25
C LYS A 287 -29.17 15.12 17.81
N ARG A 288 -29.00 13.87 17.37
CA ARG A 288 -27.73 13.34 16.88
C ARG A 288 -27.21 14.14 15.68
N ALA A 289 -28.08 14.49 14.74
CA ALA A 289 -27.77 15.38 13.62
C ALA A 289 -27.20 16.72 14.11
N GLN A 290 -27.89 17.35 15.05
CA GLN A 290 -27.48 18.64 15.61
C GLN A 290 -26.13 18.56 16.34
N ASP A 291 -25.88 17.48 17.08
CA ASP A 291 -24.61 17.26 17.77
C ASP A 291 -23.45 17.10 16.76
N THR A 292 -23.67 16.39 15.66
CA THR A 292 -22.70 16.24 14.56
C THR A 292 -22.41 17.58 13.86
N LEU A 293 -23.45 18.35 13.52
CA LEU A 293 -23.31 19.65 12.84
C LEU A 293 -22.59 20.70 13.69
N LYS A 294 -22.80 20.68 15.01
CA LYS A 294 -22.07 21.54 15.97
C LYS A 294 -20.63 21.10 16.18
N GLY A 295 -20.26 19.89 15.78
CA GLY A 295 -18.92 19.35 15.93
C GLY A 295 -17.91 20.13 15.09
N ALA A 296 -16.76 20.47 15.67
CA ALA A 296 -15.71 21.20 14.94
C ALA A 296 -15.10 20.40 13.76
N TRP A 297 -15.25 19.07 13.75
CA TRP A 297 -14.95 18.26 12.55
C TRP A 297 -15.85 18.68 11.38
N CYS A 298 -17.16 18.83 11.61
CA CYS A 298 -18.11 19.25 10.58
C CYS A 298 -17.76 20.62 10.03
N LEU A 299 -17.45 21.58 10.91
CA LEU A 299 -17.05 22.93 10.50
C LEU A 299 -15.82 22.90 9.59
N LYS A 300 -14.77 22.15 9.95
CA LYS A 300 -13.53 22.07 9.15
C LYS A 300 -13.71 21.33 7.83
N ALA A 301 -14.53 20.27 7.83
CA ALA A 301 -14.87 19.54 6.61
C ALA A 301 -15.66 20.42 5.63
N ARG A 302 -16.62 21.20 6.15
CA ARG A 302 -17.37 22.18 5.36
C ARG A 302 -16.50 23.32 4.84
N ASP A 303 -15.63 23.90 5.67
CA ASP A 303 -14.69 24.96 5.26
C ASP A 303 -13.85 24.50 4.05
N LEU A 304 -13.32 23.27 4.10
CA LEU A 304 -12.56 22.67 3.01
C LEU A 304 -13.43 22.43 1.78
N PHE A 305 -14.64 21.88 1.94
CA PHE A 305 -15.56 21.63 0.83
C PHE A 305 -15.98 22.91 0.10
N GLU A 306 -16.35 23.96 0.85
CA GLU A 306 -16.70 25.26 0.27
C GLU A 306 -15.52 25.89 -0.48
N HIS A 307 -14.29 25.67 -0.01
CA HIS A 307 -13.09 26.08 -0.71
C HIS A 307 -12.91 25.31 -2.03
N GLU A 308 -13.03 23.98 -1.99
CA GLU A 308 -12.93 23.12 -3.18
C GLU A 308 -13.98 23.50 -4.23
N MET A 309 -15.23 23.73 -3.82
CA MET A 309 -16.32 24.15 -4.72
C MET A 309 -16.07 25.53 -5.34
N ARG A 310 -15.58 26.51 -4.56
CA ARG A 310 -15.21 27.83 -5.09
C ARG A 310 -14.06 27.72 -6.08
N ALA A 311 -13.01 26.96 -5.74
CA ALA A 311 -11.87 26.77 -6.63
C ALA A 311 -12.25 26.09 -7.96
N GLN A 312 -13.23 25.18 -7.95
CA GLN A 312 -13.76 24.58 -9.19
C GLN A 312 -14.55 25.58 -10.04
N ASN A 313 -15.33 26.47 -9.42
CA ASN A 313 -16.15 27.46 -10.12
C ASN A 313 -15.33 28.67 -10.63
N GLU A 314 -14.25 29.03 -9.93
CA GLU A 314 -13.47 30.25 -10.19
C GLU A 314 -12.22 30.04 -11.06
N ARG A 315 -11.73 28.80 -11.24
CA ARG A 315 -10.50 28.55 -12.02
C ARG A 315 -10.74 28.69 -13.54
N PRO A 316 -10.15 29.69 -14.23
CA PRO A 316 -9.92 29.58 -15.66
C PRO A 316 -8.88 28.48 -15.88
N SER A 317 -9.03 27.71 -16.94
CA SER A 317 -8.35 26.44 -17.23
C SER A 317 -6.80 26.45 -17.33
N LYS A 318 -6.08 27.47 -16.84
CA LYS A 318 -4.62 27.61 -17.10
C LYS A 318 -3.71 28.14 -15.99
N GLU A 319 -4.18 28.54 -14.80
CA GLU A 319 -3.24 28.98 -13.74
C GLU A 319 -2.98 27.91 -12.69
N CYS A 320 -1.90 27.16 -12.90
CA CYS A 320 -1.33 26.16 -11.99
C CYS A 320 -0.57 26.86 -10.84
N GLY A 321 -1.27 27.67 -10.05
CA GLY A 321 -0.73 28.27 -8.82
C GLY A 321 -0.83 27.33 -7.62
N SER A 322 0.11 27.42 -6.67
CA SER A 322 0.02 26.71 -5.39
C SER A 322 -1.18 27.22 -4.59
N ASP A 323 -2.17 26.34 -4.36
CA ASP A 323 -3.37 26.64 -3.59
C ASP A 323 -3.09 26.63 -2.07
N ASN A 324 -2.41 27.67 -1.60
CA ASN A 324 -1.99 27.77 -0.20
C ASN A 324 -3.18 27.80 0.77
N SER A 325 -4.32 28.38 0.36
CA SER A 325 -5.54 28.43 1.16
C SER A 325 -6.19 27.04 1.31
N GLY A 326 -6.31 26.30 0.21
CA GLY A 326 -6.79 24.92 0.22
C GLY A 326 -5.86 24.00 1.00
N ASN A 327 -4.54 24.19 0.87
CA ASN A 327 -3.52 23.44 1.61
C ASN A 327 -3.63 23.66 3.12
N ASN A 328 -3.76 24.92 3.56
CA ASN A 328 -3.96 25.25 4.97
C ASN A 328 -5.26 24.63 5.52
N SER A 329 -6.35 24.68 4.75
CA SER A 329 -7.63 24.09 5.16
C SER A 329 -7.54 22.56 5.29
N CYS A 330 -6.84 21.90 4.35
CA CYS A 330 -6.53 20.47 4.43
C CYS A 330 -5.72 20.13 5.68
N GLU A 331 -4.63 20.86 5.94
CA GLU A 331 -3.74 20.61 7.08
C GLU A 331 -4.46 20.82 8.42
N LEU A 332 -5.32 21.82 8.52
CA LEU A 332 -6.17 22.04 9.69
C LEU A 332 -7.13 20.87 9.93
N LEU A 333 -7.77 20.34 8.88
CA LEU A 333 -8.65 19.18 8.98
C LEU A 333 -7.86 17.92 9.40
N VAL A 334 -6.72 17.65 8.76
CA VAL A 334 -5.83 16.53 9.10
C VAL A 334 -5.41 16.58 10.57
N ARG A 335 -4.93 17.74 11.04
CA ARG A 335 -4.53 17.93 12.43
C ARG A 335 -5.69 17.71 13.39
N TYR A 336 -6.87 18.23 13.06
CA TYR A 336 -8.06 18.09 13.90
C TYR A 336 -8.53 16.64 13.98
N LEU A 337 -8.61 15.94 12.85
CA LEU A 337 -8.95 14.52 12.77
C LEU A 337 -7.99 13.67 13.60
N ARG A 338 -6.69 13.90 13.48
CA ARG A 338 -5.66 13.19 14.23
C ARG A 338 -5.75 13.47 15.74
N GLU A 339 -5.69 14.73 16.14
CA GLU A 339 -5.44 15.12 17.54
C GLU A 339 -6.71 15.26 18.40
N LYS A 340 -7.84 15.64 17.79
CA LYS A 340 -9.07 15.98 18.54
C LYS A 340 -10.17 14.95 18.36
N VAL A 341 -10.37 14.47 17.14
CA VAL A 341 -11.39 13.44 16.85
C VAL A 341 -10.84 12.03 17.15
N GLY A 342 -9.52 11.85 17.06
CA GLY A 342 -8.89 10.54 17.19
C GLY A 342 -9.22 9.62 16.02
N ARG A 343 -9.29 10.17 14.80
CA ARG A 343 -9.53 9.47 13.53
C ARG A 343 -8.33 9.61 12.59
N PRO A 344 -7.16 9.04 12.93
CA PRO A 344 -5.97 9.09 12.11
C PRO A 344 -6.14 8.39 10.75
N ASP A 345 -7.07 7.44 10.63
CA ASP A 345 -7.55 6.85 9.37
C ASP A 345 -8.07 7.91 8.39
N LEU A 346 -8.98 8.76 8.86
CA LEU A 346 -9.57 9.80 8.05
C LEU A 346 -8.56 10.90 7.75
N ALA A 347 -7.68 11.21 8.70
CA ALA A 347 -6.56 12.12 8.48
C ALA A 347 -5.65 11.61 7.35
N PHE A 348 -5.32 10.31 7.36
CA PHE A 348 -4.57 9.66 6.30
C PHE A 348 -5.31 9.70 4.96
N ALA A 349 -6.62 9.42 4.95
CA ALA A 349 -7.46 9.51 3.73
C ALA A 349 -7.49 10.92 3.13
N VAL A 350 -7.58 11.97 3.96
CA VAL A 350 -7.48 13.38 3.51
C VAL A 350 -6.10 13.67 2.92
N THR A 351 -5.02 13.18 3.55
CA THR A 351 -3.65 13.31 3.01
C THR A 351 -3.51 12.63 1.65
N MET A 352 -4.01 11.40 1.50
CA MET A 352 -3.96 10.68 0.22
C MET A 352 -4.79 11.37 -0.86
N ARG A 353 -6.00 11.81 -0.54
CA ARG A 353 -6.86 12.58 -1.46
C ARG A 353 -6.14 13.83 -1.97
N ARG A 354 -5.45 14.56 -1.08
CA ARG A 354 -4.67 15.75 -1.45
C ARG A 354 -3.61 15.41 -2.50
N ILE A 355 -2.83 14.35 -2.27
CA ILE A 355 -1.76 13.89 -3.18
C ILE A 355 -2.33 13.43 -4.53
N LEU A 356 -3.47 12.73 -4.52
CA LEU A 356 -4.01 12.03 -5.68
C LEU A 356 -4.94 12.89 -6.56
N GLU A 357 -5.76 13.77 -5.98
CA GLU A 357 -6.77 14.55 -6.71
C GLU A 357 -6.51 16.06 -6.71
N ASN A 358 -5.93 16.62 -5.64
CA ASN A 358 -5.89 18.08 -5.46
C ASN A 358 -4.55 18.72 -5.85
N GLU A 359 -3.42 18.01 -5.71
CA GLU A 359 -2.10 18.49 -6.13
C GLU A 359 -1.84 18.21 -7.63
N PRO A 360 -1.15 19.12 -8.36
CA PRO A 360 -0.79 18.89 -9.76
C PRO A 360 0.05 17.63 -9.91
N PHE A 361 -0.24 16.83 -10.93
CA PHE A 361 0.54 15.63 -11.21
C PHE A 361 1.89 15.99 -11.87
N PRO A 362 3.01 15.39 -11.43
CA PRO A 362 3.12 14.55 -10.24
C PRO A 362 3.21 15.37 -8.96
N ALA A 363 2.48 14.94 -7.92
CA ALA A 363 2.59 15.52 -6.60
C ALA A 363 4.01 15.30 -6.04
N LYS A 364 4.55 16.30 -5.32
CA LYS A 364 5.87 16.17 -4.68
C LYS A 364 5.72 15.38 -3.38
N VAL A 365 6.26 14.16 -3.35
CA VAL A 365 6.19 13.25 -2.19
C VAL A 365 7.61 12.94 -1.73
N ASP A 366 8.11 13.75 -0.81
CA ASP A 366 9.41 13.55 -0.17
C ASP A 366 9.32 12.58 1.02
N LEU A 367 10.49 12.22 1.57
CA LEU A 367 10.57 11.31 2.72
C LEU A 367 9.78 11.82 3.94
N ALA A 368 9.79 13.12 4.22
CA ALA A 368 9.08 13.69 5.37
C ALA A 368 7.55 13.53 5.23
N ARG A 369 6.99 13.77 4.04
CA ARG A 369 5.58 13.54 3.74
C ARG A 369 5.21 12.06 3.87
N VAL A 370 6.09 11.15 3.45
CA VAL A 370 5.89 9.70 3.57
C VAL A 370 5.92 9.27 5.03
N GLU A 371 6.91 9.69 5.81
CA GLU A 371 7.00 9.39 7.24
C GLU A 371 5.77 9.90 7.99
N PHE A 372 5.28 11.10 7.65
CA PHE A 372 4.03 11.61 8.21
C PHE A 372 2.85 10.72 7.88
N ALA A 373 2.68 10.33 6.60
CA ALA A 373 1.59 9.46 6.17
C ALA A 373 1.65 8.06 6.83
N LEU A 374 2.83 7.46 6.91
CA LEU A 374 3.07 6.19 7.61
C LEU A 374 2.77 6.32 9.10
N SER A 375 3.10 7.45 9.73
CA SER A 375 2.80 7.68 11.15
C SER A 375 1.29 7.74 11.43
N LEU A 376 0.50 8.35 10.54
CA LEU A 376 -0.96 8.37 10.65
C LEU A 376 -1.52 6.95 10.47
N PHE A 377 -1.00 6.23 9.46
CA PHE A 377 -1.42 4.87 9.18
C PHE A 377 -1.14 3.93 10.36
N LEU A 378 0.05 4.02 10.97
CA LEU A 378 0.40 3.26 12.15
C LEU A 378 -0.47 3.61 13.36
N GLN A 379 -0.70 4.90 13.64
CA GLN A 379 -1.59 5.34 14.73
C GLN A 379 -3.00 4.76 14.57
N TRP A 380 -3.51 4.73 13.34
CA TRP A 380 -4.78 4.08 13.04
C TRP A 380 -4.70 2.57 13.29
N PHE A 381 -3.66 1.90 12.77
CA PHE A 381 -3.53 0.46 12.90
C PHE A 381 -3.40 0.00 14.36
N GLU A 382 -2.63 0.74 15.17
CA GLU A 382 -2.54 0.55 16.63
C GLU A 382 -3.92 0.68 17.27
N LYS A 383 -4.63 1.78 17.01
CA LYS A 383 -5.97 1.99 17.56
C LYS A 383 -6.91 0.86 17.15
N TYR A 384 -6.93 0.50 15.87
CA TYR A 384 -7.76 -0.56 15.32
C TYR A 384 -7.47 -1.90 16.01
N THR A 385 -6.21 -2.32 16.08
CA THR A 385 -5.84 -3.63 16.63
C THR A 385 -6.09 -3.77 18.14
N HIS A 386 -5.99 -2.68 18.90
CA HIS A 386 -6.26 -2.64 20.34
C HIS A 386 -7.75 -2.52 20.67
N GLU A 387 -8.53 -1.90 19.81
CA GLU A 387 -9.99 -1.87 19.96
C GLU A 387 -10.56 -3.27 19.79
N ARG A 388 -11.38 -3.69 20.75
CA ARG A 388 -12.29 -4.81 20.51
C ARG A 388 -13.34 -4.30 19.55
N HIS A 389 -13.31 -4.77 18.31
CA HIS A 389 -14.38 -4.48 17.35
C HIS A 389 -15.66 -5.20 17.80
N HIS A 390 -16.36 -4.57 18.75
CA HIS A 390 -17.70 -4.95 19.20
C HIS A 390 -18.78 -4.51 18.22
N GLY A 391 -18.37 -3.90 17.11
CA GLY A 391 -19.26 -3.63 16.00
C GLY A 391 -19.77 -4.95 15.47
N GLU A 392 -21.09 -5.05 15.43
CA GLU A 392 -21.84 -6.09 14.77
C GLU A 392 -21.14 -6.53 13.45
N ILE A 393 -20.86 -5.59 12.53
CA ILE A 393 -20.06 -5.88 11.32
C ILE A 393 -18.70 -5.20 11.52
N PRO A 394 -17.58 -5.96 11.57
CA PRO A 394 -16.27 -5.37 11.71
C PRO A 394 -15.90 -4.55 10.47
N LEU A 395 -14.99 -3.59 10.62
CA LEU A 395 -14.51 -2.80 9.48
C LEU A 395 -13.59 -3.62 8.56
N PHE A 396 -12.78 -4.49 9.15
CA PHE A 396 -11.93 -5.44 8.45
C PHE A 396 -12.05 -6.83 9.08
N THR A 397 -12.21 -7.85 8.22
CA THR A 397 -11.92 -9.23 8.60
C THR A 397 -10.40 -9.40 8.84
N ALA A 398 -10.01 -10.48 9.53
CA ALA A 398 -8.59 -10.78 9.74
C ALA A 398 -7.84 -10.97 8.40
N ALA A 399 -8.52 -11.53 7.39
CA ALA A 399 -7.96 -11.72 6.06
C ALA A 399 -7.74 -10.37 5.34
N ASP A 400 -8.75 -9.50 5.37
CA ASP A 400 -8.75 -8.21 4.65
C ASP A 400 -7.82 -7.17 5.26
N LEU A 401 -7.62 -7.20 6.58
CA LEU A 401 -6.80 -6.23 7.29
C LEU A 401 -5.38 -6.18 6.71
N TRP A 402 -4.75 -7.34 6.55
CA TRP A 402 -3.38 -7.42 6.03
C TRP A 402 -3.30 -7.07 4.55
N SER A 403 -4.29 -7.45 3.75
CA SER A 403 -4.34 -7.02 2.34
C SER A 403 -4.39 -5.49 2.26
N PHE A 404 -5.26 -4.85 3.05
CA PHE A 404 -5.36 -3.40 3.11
C PHE A 404 -4.05 -2.74 3.53
N VAL A 405 -3.41 -3.22 4.61
CA VAL A 405 -2.13 -2.70 5.09
C VAL A 405 -1.05 -2.75 4.01
N LEU A 406 -0.88 -3.90 3.37
CA LEU A 406 0.20 -4.11 2.40
C LEU A 406 -0.06 -3.35 1.10
N GLU A 407 -1.32 -3.21 0.66
CA GLU A 407 -1.69 -2.34 -0.46
C GLU A 407 -1.35 -0.88 -0.18
N ARG A 408 -1.69 -0.34 1.00
CA ARG A 408 -1.39 1.06 1.35
C ARG A 408 0.12 1.33 1.35
N HIS A 409 0.90 0.41 1.92
CA HIS A 409 2.37 0.51 1.89
C HIS A 409 2.91 0.43 0.46
N THR A 410 2.32 -0.40 -0.41
CA THR A 410 2.73 -0.50 -1.82
C THR A 410 2.47 0.80 -2.59
N GLU A 411 1.32 1.45 -2.38
CA GLU A 411 1.04 2.72 -3.06
C GLU A 411 1.96 3.85 -2.57
N LEU A 412 2.25 3.93 -1.27
CA LEU A 412 3.23 4.89 -0.73
C LEU A 412 4.64 4.63 -1.29
N LEU A 413 5.01 3.36 -1.45
CA LEU A 413 6.27 2.96 -2.06
C LEU A 413 6.38 3.42 -3.52
N LYS A 414 5.30 3.26 -4.31
CA LYS A 414 5.26 3.79 -5.69
C LYS A 414 5.46 5.30 -5.72
N TRP A 415 4.74 6.05 -4.88
CA TRP A 415 4.84 7.52 -4.85
C TRP A 415 6.24 8.02 -4.52
N VAL A 416 6.88 7.43 -3.51
CA VAL A 416 8.20 7.90 -3.08
C VAL A 416 9.31 7.47 -4.05
N VAL A 417 9.25 6.24 -4.57
CA VAL A 417 10.19 5.78 -5.59
C VAL A 417 10.00 6.59 -6.87
N PHE A 418 8.77 6.87 -7.26
CA PHE A 418 8.48 7.75 -8.39
C PHE A 418 9.10 9.14 -8.18
N HIS A 419 8.92 9.76 -7.01
CA HIS A 419 9.50 11.07 -6.71
C HIS A 419 11.01 11.11 -6.93
N TYR A 420 11.74 10.10 -6.45
CA TYR A 420 13.20 10.06 -6.52
C TYR A 420 13.79 9.42 -7.80
N CYS A 421 13.02 8.62 -8.54
CA CYS A 421 13.53 7.81 -9.65
C CYS A 421 12.85 8.05 -11.00
N HIS A 422 11.82 8.90 -11.09
CA HIS A 422 11.09 9.11 -12.36
C HIS A 422 11.95 9.69 -13.49
N ASP A 423 12.94 10.53 -13.16
CA ASP A 423 13.94 11.06 -14.09
C ASP A 423 15.26 10.29 -13.94
N GLU A 424 15.58 9.44 -14.93
CA GLU A 424 16.81 8.63 -14.93
C GLU A 424 18.10 9.46 -14.91
N VAL A 425 18.06 10.73 -15.33
CA VAL A 425 19.24 11.60 -15.43
C VAL A 425 19.56 12.23 -14.08
N VAL A 426 18.53 12.49 -13.26
CA VAL A 426 18.65 13.19 -11.95
C VAL A 426 18.19 12.31 -10.78
N ALA A 427 18.13 10.99 -10.98
CA ALA A 427 17.63 10.06 -9.97
C ALA A 427 18.45 10.10 -8.66
N ASP A 428 17.78 10.34 -7.54
CA ASP A 428 18.37 10.26 -6.20
C ASP A 428 18.16 8.87 -5.60
N LEU A 429 19.02 7.94 -6.03
CA LEU A 429 18.95 6.53 -5.60
C LEU A 429 19.19 6.34 -4.10
N SER A 430 19.90 7.28 -3.44
CA SER A 430 20.15 7.20 -2.00
C SER A 430 18.88 7.50 -1.22
N SER A 431 18.19 8.59 -1.56
CA SER A 431 16.91 8.92 -0.93
C SER A 431 15.82 7.91 -1.27
N ALA A 432 15.81 7.38 -2.50
CA ALA A 432 14.91 6.29 -2.88
C ALA A 432 15.11 5.05 -2.00
N LEU A 433 16.36 4.67 -1.73
CA LEU A 433 16.68 3.52 -0.88
C LEU A 433 16.21 3.71 0.56
N GLU A 434 16.46 4.89 1.15
CA GLU A 434 16.00 5.19 2.51
C GLU A 434 14.48 5.21 2.61
N ALA A 435 13.81 5.74 1.60
CA ALA A 435 12.36 5.70 1.53
C ALA A 435 11.81 4.27 1.46
N VAL A 436 12.40 3.39 0.63
CA VAL A 436 11.99 1.98 0.54
C VAL A 436 12.17 1.28 1.88
N LYS A 437 13.28 1.55 2.58
CA LYS A 437 13.52 1.02 3.93
C LYS A 437 12.48 1.53 4.93
N ALA A 438 12.17 2.83 4.94
CA ALA A 438 11.18 3.42 5.83
C ALA A 438 9.79 2.77 5.66
N VAL A 439 9.35 2.58 4.42
CA VAL A 439 8.07 1.89 4.13
C VAL A 439 8.12 0.43 4.59
N GLY A 440 9.19 -0.30 4.30
CA GLY A 440 9.36 -1.69 4.72
C GLY A 440 9.36 -1.86 6.25
N PHE A 441 10.05 -0.95 6.97
CA PHE A 441 10.08 -0.96 8.43
C PHE A 441 8.72 -0.60 9.05
N SER A 442 7.98 0.33 8.45
CA SER A 442 6.61 0.64 8.89
C SER A 442 5.70 -0.59 8.81
N ALA A 443 5.74 -1.35 7.71
CA ALA A 443 4.93 -2.57 7.57
C ALA A 443 5.34 -3.63 8.61
N ARG A 444 6.64 -3.78 8.87
CA ARG A 444 7.14 -4.67 9.93
C ARG A 444 6.71 -4.22 11.33
N HIS A 445 6.65 -2.92 11.58
CA HIS A 445 6.21 -2.38 12.86
C HIS A 445 4.71 -2.59 13.08
N CYS A 446 3.89 -2.50 12.02
CA CYS A 446 2.49 -2.93 12.08
C CYS A 446 2.38 -4.40 12.52
N LEU A 447 3.27 -5.28 12.06
CA LEU A 447 3.29 -6.67 12.55
C LEU A 447 3.64 -6.75 14.03
N ASP A 448 4.62 -5.99 14.53
CA ASP A 448 4.91 -5.98 15.98
C ASP A 448 3.69 -5.57 16.81
N VAL A 449 3.02 -4.48 16.40
CA VAL A 449 1.78 -4.01 17.02
C VAL A 449 0.70 -5.08 17.00
N TYR A 450 0.49 -5.74 15.85
CA TYR A 450 -0.50 -6.79 15.71
C TYR A 450 -0.22 -7.97 16.63
N LEU A 451 1.02 -8.45 16.68
CA LEU A 451 1.42 -9.58 17.53
C LEU A 451 1.23 -9.25 19.02
N VAL A 452 1.60 -8.05 19.46
CA VAL A 452 1.38 -7.59 20.84
C VAL A 452 -0.12 -7.54 21.16
N ALA A 453 -0.93 -6.98 20.25
CA ALA A 453 -2.37 -6.93 20.42
C ALA A 453 -2.96 -8.36 20.51
N MET A 454 -2.55 -9.28 19.63
CA MET A 454 -3.00 -10.68 19.62
C MET A 454 -2.63 -11.44 20.90
N ALA A 455 -1.44 -11.18 21.46
CA ALA A 455 -1.01 -11.77 22.73
C ALA A 455 -1.94 -11.38 23.90
N SER A 456 -2.50 -10.16 23.87
CA SER A 456 -3.44 -9.69 24.88
C SER A 456 -4.88 -10.23 24.72
N ARG A 457 -5.22 -10.81 23.56
CA ARG A 457 -6.56 -11.31 23.27
C ARG A 457 -6.81 -12.66 23.94
N ARG A 458 -8.03 -12.82 24.45
CA ARG A 458 -8.55 -14.08 25.01
C ARG A 458 -8.95 -15.03 23.87
N LEU A 459 -7.96 -15.64 23.24
CA LEU A 459 -8.12 -16.65 22.19
C LEU A 459 -7.43 -17.95 22.64
N SER A 460 -7.85 -19.08 22.07
CA SER A 460 -7.10 -20.33 22.23
C SER A 460 -5.70 -20.18 21.63
N ASN A 461 -4.73 -20.93 22.16
CA ASN A 461 -3.35 -20.81 21.71
C ASN A 461 -3.17 -21.20 20.24
N ASP A 462 -3.90 -22.21 19.77
CA ASP A 462 -3.82 -22.67 18.37
C ASP A 462 -4.36 -21.62 17.40
N VAL A 463 -5.52 -21.02 17.70
CA VAL A 463 -6.11 -19.95 16.90
C VAL A 463 -5.22 -18.71 16.89
N ARG A 464 -4.67 -18.32 18.05
CA ARG A 464 -3.71 -17.20 18.13
C ARG A 464 -2.51 -17.48 17.22
N LYS A 465 -1.91 -18.67 17.33
CA LYS A 465 -0.74 -19.06 16.55
C LYS A 465 -1.02 -19.05 15.04
N GLN A 466 -2.18 -19.53 14.60
CA GLN A 466 -2.59 -19.48 13.21
C GLN A 466 -2.67 -18.04 12.67
N PHE A 467 -3.29 -17.12 13.42
CA PHE A 467 -3.35 -15.70 13.01
C PHE A 467 -1.97 -15.03 12.95
N GLU A 468 -1.10 -15.33 13.93
CA GLU A 468 0.27 -14.80 13.94
C GLU A 468 1.10 -15.33 12.76
N GLU A 469 0.98 -16.62 12.44
CA GLU A 469 1.66 -17.26 11.30
C GLU A 469 1.14 -16.72 9.96
N GLU A 470 -0.17 -16.52 9.82
CA GLU A 470 -0.78 -15.92 8.64
C GLU A 470 -0.25 -14.50 8.39
N ALA A 471 -0.27 -13.66 9.43
CA ALA A 471 0.22 -12.30 9.38
C ALA A 471 1.71 -12.24 8.98
N ARG A 472 2.54 -13.08 9.61
CA ARG A 472 3.97 -13.21 9.27
C ARG A 472 4.16 -13.63 7.83
N ARG A 473 3.44 -14.64 7.35
CA ARG A 473 3.56 -15.16 5.99
C ARG A 473 3.20 -14.12 4.94
N LYS A 474 2.09 -13.40 5.14
CA LYS A 474 1.66 -12.30 4.26
C LYS A 474 2.71 -11.20 4.19
N LEU A 475 3.24 -10.75 5.34
CA LEU A 475 4.29 -9.73 5.37
C LEU A 475 5.58 -10.22 4.69
N CYS A 476 6.04 -11.43 4.99
CA CYS A 476 7.26 -12.00 4.41
C CYS A 476 7.14 -12.10 2.89
N SER A 477 6.03 -12.65 2.40
CA SER A 477 5.74 -12.74 0.97
C SER A 477 5.75 -11.36 0.31
N TRP A 478 5.11 -10.37 0.92
CA TRP A 478 5.09 -8.99 0.41
C TRP A 478 6.48 -8.35 0.39
N VAL A 479 7.28 -8.50 1.45
CA VAL A 479 8.64 -7.94 1.48
C VAL A 479 9.52 -8.56 0.41
N GLU A 480 9.47 -9.88 0.25
CA GLU A 480 10.23 -10.58 -0.78
C GLU A 480 9.80 -10.17 -2.19
N HIS A 481 8.51 -10.26 -2.51
CA HIS A 481 8.03 -10.07 -3.88
C HIS A 481 7.95 -8.58 -4.26
N THR A 482 7.40 -7.75 -3.39
CA THR A 482 7.18 -6.33 -3.67
C THR A 482 8.42 -5.50 -3.33
N VAL A 483 8.89 -5.52 -2.09
CA VAL A 483 9.96 -4.59 -1.69
C VAL A 483 11.31 -4.99 -2.31
N VAL A 484 11.70 -6.25 -2.18
CA VAL A 484 13.02 -6.76 -2.61
C VAL A 484 13.05 -7.05 -4.10
N ASN A 485 12.19 -7.94 -4.59
CA ASN A 485 12.24 -8.42 -5.97
C ASN A 485 11.71 -7.39 -6.97
N THR A 486 10.81 -6.49 -6.55
CA THR A 486 10.27 -5.45 -7.42
C THR A 486 11.03 -4.14 -7.26
N PHE A 487 10.84 -3.39 -6.17
CA PHE A 487 11.35 -2.02 -6.07
C PHE A 487 12.87 -1.94 -5.91
N LEU A 488 13.48 -2.68 -4.98
CA LEU A 488 14.93 -2.64 -4.78
C LEU A 488 15.70 -3.19 -5.99
N SER A 489 15.19 -4.23 -6.65
CA SER A 489 15.78 -4.73 -7.90
C SER A 489 15.64 -3.74 -9.06
N ALA A 490 14.53 -2.99 -9.15
CA ALA A 490 14.40 -1.95 -10.16
C ALA A 490 15.35 -0.77 -9.92
N ILE A 491 15.52 -0.32 -8.67
CA ILE A 491 16.53 0.67 -8.28
C ILE A 491 17.95 0.15 -8.62
N GLN A 492 18.22 -1.14 -8.39
CA GLN A 492 19.50 -1.76 -8.76
C GLN A 492 19.74 -1.77 -10.28
N SER A 493 18.68 -1.96 -11.09
CA SER A 493 18.77 -1.85 -12.55
C SER A 493 19.18 -0.45 -12.98
N ILE A 494 18.53 0.60 -12.44
CA ILE A 494 18.87 2.00 -12.72
C ILE A 494 20.32 2.28 -12.33
N CYS A 495 20.74 1.80 -11.16
CA CYS A 495 22.11 1.95 -10.68
C CYS A 495 23.13 1.31 -11.65
N SER A 496 22.80 0.15 -12.20
CA SER A 496 23.65 -0.58 -13.15
C SER A 496 23.70 0.11 -14.53
N GLU A 497 22.56 0.62 -15.01
CA GLU A 497 22.48 1.40 -16.26
C GLU A 497 23.26 2.72 -16.14
N ALA A 498 23.14 3.42 -15.01
CA ALA A 498 23.93 4.62 -14.72
C ALA A 498 25.44 4.32 -14.71
N ALA A 499 25.86 3.21 -14.08
CA ALA A 499 27.26 2.78 -14.08
C ALA A 499 27.80 2.52 -15.49
N ALA A 500 27.01 1.84 -16.34
CA ALA A 500 27.39 1.56 -17.72
C ALA A 500 27.53 2.84 -18.56
N ARG A 501 26.62 3.82 -18.37
CA ARG A 501 26.71 5.14 -19.04
C ARG A 501 27.97 5.90 -18.66
N VAL A 502 28.31 5.95 -17.37
CA VAL A 502 29.53 6.61 -16.87
C VAL A 502 30.79 5.94 -17.41
N ALA A 503 30.83 4.61 -17.47
CA ALA A 503 31.94 3.88 -18.06
C ALA A 503 32.14 4.19 -19.54
N ALA A 504 31.07 4.46 -20.28
CA ALA A 504 31.12 4.79 -21.70
C ALA A 504 31.54 6.24 -22.01
N THR A 505 31.34 7.17 -21.07
CA THR A 505 31.59 8.62 -21.26
C THR A 505 32.85 9.14 -20.57
N ALA A 506 33.63 8.25 -19.94
CA ALA A 506 34.75 8.58 -19.05
C ALA A 506 35.79 9.55 -19.65
N THR A 507 35.62 10.84 -19.39
CA THR A 507 36.66 11.89 -19.44
C THR A 507 36.76 12.68 -18.12
N THR A 508 35.87 12.46 -17.15
CA THR A 508 35.94 13.07 -15.81
C THR A 508 35.55 12.08 -14.72
N THR A 509 36.31 12.09 -13.62
CA THR A 509 36.13 11.22 -12.45
C THR A 509 34.96 11.74 -11.60
N PRO A 510 33.88 10.96 -11.38
CA PRO A 510 32.78 11.38 -10.51
C PRO A 510 33.23 11.46 -9.03
N SER A 511 32.52 12.28 -8.25
CA SER A 511 32.63 12.34 -6.78
C SER A 511 32.41 10.95 -6.16
N PHE A 512 33.34 10.52 -5.30
CA PHE A 512 33.45 9.13 -4.82
C PHE A 512 32.25 8.67 -3.95
N ALA A 513 31.61 9.58 -3.22
CA ALA A 513 30.53 9.28 -2.28
C ALA A 513 29.22 8.82 -2.94
N PHE A 514 29.10 9.02 -4.26
CA PHE A 514 27.94 8.68 -5.09
C PHE A 514 28.29 7.69 -6.21
N SER A 515 29.35 6.90 -6.04
CA SER A 515 29.67 5.87 -7.02
C SER A 515 28.57 4.80 -7.09
N PRO A 516 28.14 4.37 -8.30
CA PRO A 516 27.14 3.32 -8.47
C PRO A 516 27.49 2.01 -7.73
N GLU A 517 28.79 1.72 -7.56
CA GLU A 517 29.27 0.56 -6.81
C GLU A 517 28.83 0.61 -5.34
N ILE A 518 29.01 1.75 -4.66
CA ILE A 518 28.63 1.92 -3.25
C ILE A 518 27.11 1.81 -3.09
N ILE A 519 26.34 2.43 -3.99
CA ILE A 519 24.87 2.38 -3.96
C ILE A 519 24.39 0.94 -4.16
N SER A 520 24.98 0.20 -5.09
CA SER A 520 24.66 -1.22 -5.32
C SER A 520 24.89 -2.08 -4.06
N VAL A 521 25.98 -1.83 -3.32
CA VAL A 521 26.24 -2.50 -2.03
C VAL A 521 25.18 -2.14 -1.00
N HIS A 522 24.81 -0.87 -0.87
CA HIS A 522 23.74 -0.47 0.05
C HIS A 522 22.40 -1.12 -0.29
N ILE A 523 22.06 -1.24 -1.58
CA ILE A 523 20.85 -1.93 -2.02
C ILE A 523 20.90 -3.40 -1.57
N ASN A 524 22.02 -4.09 -1.77
CA ASN A 524 22.19 -5.49 -1.32
C ASN A 524 22.07 -5.62 0.21
N VAL A 525 22.65 -4.68 0.96
CA VAL A 525 22.49 -4.61 2.43
C VAL A 525 21.02 -4.40 2.80
N ALA A 526 20.32 -3.46 2.16
CA ALA A 526 18.91 -3.21 2.44
C ALA A 526 18.02 -4.42 2.13
N LYS A 527 18.26 -5.11 1.01
CA LYS A 527 17.57 -6.36 0.66
C LYS A 527 17.73 -7.39 1.78
N ALA A 528 18.97 -7.65 2.20
CA ALA A 528 19.26 -8.61 3.27
C ALA A 528 18.68 -8.19 4.62
N GLN A 529 18.75 -6.90 4.97
CA GLN A 529 18.19 -6.37 6.21
C GLN A 529 16.68 -6.59 6.29
N LEU A 530 15.94 -6.22 5.24
CA LEU A 530 14.48 -6.32 5.21
C LEU A 530 14.02 -7.79 5.28
N LEU A 531 14.67 -8.70 4.55
CA LEU A 531 14.39 -10.14 4.62
C LEU A 531 14.63 -10.69 6.03
N LEU A 532 15.79 -10.40 6.63
CA LEU A 532 16.15 -10.87 7.98
C LEU A 532 15.33 -10.23 9.11
N LEU A 533 14.64 -9.13 8.85
CA LEU A 533 13.73 -8.50 9.82
C LEU A 533 12.34 -9.13 9.82
N CYS A 534 11.91 -9.70 8.69
CA CYS A 534 10.61 -10.35 8.54
C CYS A 534 10.63 -11.77 9.09
N ASP A 535 11.56 -12.61 8.60
CA ASP A 535 11.81 -13.95 9.11
C ASP A 535 13.28 -14.30 8.93
N ALA A 536 14.05 -14.10 10.00
CA ALA A 536 15.50 -14.27 9.97
C ALA A 536 15.92 -15.74 9.78
N ALA A 537 15.10 -16.70 10.20
CA ALA A 537 15.40 -18.12 10.05
C ALA A 537 15.15 -18.57 8.61
N PHE A 538 14.00 -18.20 8.06
CA PHE A 538 13.61 -18.54 6.70
C PHE A 538 14.55 -17.92 5.65
N TYR A 539 14.88 -16.63 5.78
CA TYR A 539 15.67 -15.90 4.77
C TYR A 539 17.19 -15.84 5.02
N ALA A 540 17.72 -16.57 6.01
CA ALA A 540 19.15 -16.54 6.34
C ALA A 540 20.04 -16.88 5.14
N MET A 541 19.66 -17.90 4.36
CA MET A 541 20.44 -18.35 3.21
C MET A 541 20.37 -17.37 2.05
N ASP A 542 19.22 -16.75 1.79
CA ASP A 542 19.06 -15.77 0.72
C ASP A 542 19.85 -14.49 1.03
N ALA A 543 19.82 -14.03 2.28
CA ALA A 543 20.66 -12.92 2.72
C ALA A 543 22.16 -13.21 2.50
N ARG A 544 22.63 -14.43 2.79
CA ARG A 544 24.03 -14.83 2.54
C ARG A 544 24.36 -14.87 1.04
N ARG A 545 23.46 -15.41 0.21
CA ARG A 545 23.63 -15.44 -1.26
C ARG A 545 23.76 -14.04 -1.85
N ILE A 546 23.02 -13.07 -1.30
CA ILE A 546 23.09 -11.66 -1.70
C ILE A 546 24.41 -11.01 -1.25
N LEU A 547 24.85 -11.28 -0.01
CA LEU A 547 25.92 -10.51 0.62
C LEU A 547 27.33 -11.08 0.45
N LEU A 548 27.51 -12.40 0.40
CA LEU A 548 28.84 -13.03 0.29
C LEU A 548 29.63 -12.56 -0.95
N PRO A 549 29.04 -12.44 -2.16
CA PRO A 549 29.76 -11.93 -3.33
C PRO A 549 30.28 -10.50 -3.16
N VAL A 550 29.62 -9.70 -2.31
CA VAL A 550 29.96 -8.29 -2.06
C VAL A 550 31.20 -8.17 -1.19
N VAL A 551 31.46 -9.13 -0.30
CA VAL A 551 32.54 -9.06 0.69
C VAL A 551 33.91 -8.98 0.02
N ASP A 552 34.19 -9.91 -0.89
CA ASP A 552 35.48 -9.97 -1.58
C ASP A 552 35.69 -8.77 -2.51
N VAL A 553 34.63 -8.33 -3.19
CA VAL A 553 34.67 -7.16 -4.07
C VAL A 553 34.97 -5.90 -3.24
N GLY A 554 34.28 -5.72 -2.12
CA GLY A 554 34.46 -4.57 -1.23
C GLY A 554 35.87 -4.50 -0.64
N PHE A 555 36.42 -5.61 -0.13
CA PHE A 555 37.78 -5.62 0.39
C PHE A 555 38.85 -5.38 -0.68
N LYS A 556 38.66 -5.89 -1.91
CA LYS A 556 39.55 -5.57 -3.04
C LYS A 556 39.53 -4.08 -3.36
N ARG A 557 38.34 -3.46 -3.37
CA ARG A 557 38.18 -2.03 -3.64
C ARG A 557 38.82 -1.16 -2.55
N MET A 558 38.54 -1.46 -1.28
CA MET A 558 39.17 -0.79 -0.15
C MET A 558 40.70 -0.92 -0.18
N SER A 559 41.23 -2.10 -0.53
CA SER A 559 42.67 -2.31 -0.64
C SER A 559 43.29 -1.43 -1.73
N ALA A 560 42.66 -1.34 -2.91
CA ALA A 560 43.12 -0.45 -3.98
C ALA A 560 43.13 1.02 -3.54
N MET A 561 42.07 1.48 -2.87
CA MET A 561 41.95 2.87 -2.41
C MET A 561 42.88 3.23 -1.27
N SER A 562 43.24 2.26 -0.42
CA SER A 562 44.24 2.46 0.63
C SER A 562 45.61 2.86 0.08
N VAL A 563 45.92 2.45 -1.15
CA VAL A 563 47.13 2.84 -1.87
C VAL A 563 47.02 4.26 -2.43
N GLU A 564 45.80 4.68 -2.83
CA GLU A 564 45.52 5.99 -3.42
C GLU A 564 45.29 7.10 -2.38
N THR A 565 45.28 6.78 -1.08
CA THR A 565 45.06 7.70 0.06
C THR A 565 43.71 8.45 0.09
N ASP A 566 42.66 7.91 -0.54
CA ASP A 566 41.30 8.48 -0.47
C ASP A 566 40.59 8.09 0.84
N LEU A 567 40.79 8.90 1.90
CA LEU A 567 40.20 8.68 3.22
C LEU A 567 38.67 8.78 3.25
N SER A 568 38.07 9.60 2.37
CA SER A 568 36.62 9.80 2.32
C SER A 568 35.93 8.59 1.71
N GLY A 569 36.45 8.10 0.58
CA GLY A 569 35.98 6.87 -0.03
C GLY A 569 36.16 5.66 0.88
N LEU A 570 37.30 5.54 1.58
CA LEU A 570 37.55 4.45 2.54
C LEU A 570 36.57 4.46 3.71
N SER A 571 36.18 5.65 4.18
CA SER A 571 35.15 5.79 5.21
C SER A 571 33.80 5.27 4.69
N CYS A 572 33.39 5.67 3.47
CA CYS A 572 32.15 5.20 2.86
C CYS A 572 32.11 3.67 2.71
N TRP A 573 33.19 3.08 2.18
CA TRP A 573 33.30 1.62 2.07
C TRP A 573 33.34 0.91 3.42
N THR A 574 33.96 1.53 4.43
CA THR A 574 33.94 0.99 5.80
C THR A 574 32.50 0.85 6.29
N PHE A 575 31.65 1.88 6.13
CA PHE A 575 30.24 1.82 6.52
C PHE A 575 29.47 0.74 5.74
N CYS A 576 29.69 0.64 4.43
CA CYS A 576 29.09 -0.41 3.59
C CYS A 576 29.43 -1.80 4.13
N MET A 577 30.72 -2.06 4.32
CA MET A 577 31.22 -3.37 4.76
C MET A 577 30.79 -3.68 6.19
N LEU A 578 30.71 -2.68 7.07
CA LEU A 578 30.14 -2.85 8.41
C LEU A 578 28.67 -3.32 8.32
N GLY A 579 27.88 -2.73 7.42
CA GLY A 579 26.51 -3.14 7.15
C GLY A 579 26.41 -4.57 6.63
N VAL A 580 27.25 -4.94 5.67
CA VAL A 580 27.35 -6.30 5.11
C VAL A 580 27.66 -7.33 6.21
N LEU A 581 28.72 -7.10 6.99
CA LEU A 581 29.13 -8.02 8.06
C LEU A 581 28.10 -8.12 9.17
N SER A 582 27.43 -7.02 9.52
CA SER A 582 26.35 -7.02 10.52
C SER A 582 25.17 -7.89 10.09
N CYS A 583 24.80 -7.85 8.81
CA CYS A 583 23.73 -8.69 8.26
C CYS A 583 24.13 -10.17 8.16
N LEU A 584 25.36 -10.43 7.72
CA LEU A 584 25.90 -11.80 7.70
C LEU A 584 25.96 -12.40 9.11
N ARG A 585 26.43 -11.64 10.10
CA ARG A 585 26.38 -12.02 11.52
C ARG A 585 24.96 -12.41 11.94
N ARG A 586 23.97 -11.55 11.65
CA ARG A 586 22.57 -11.81 12.00
C ARG A 586 22.05 -13.09 11.35
N SER A 587 22.40 -13.34 10.09
CA SER A 587 22.02 -14.58 9.40
C SER A 587 22.61 -15.84 10.06
N VAL A 588 23.80 -15.76 10.68
CA VAL A 588 24.45 -16.90 11.36
C VAL A 588 23.81 -17.16 12.72
N CYS A 589 23.50 -16.12 13.48
CA CYS A 589 22.87 -16.26 14.80
C CYS A 589 21.50 -16.96 14.76
N CYS A 590 20.76 -16.84 13.65
CA CYS A 590 19.40 -17.39 13.49
C CYS A 590 19.35 -18.89 13.15
N LEU A 591 20.48 -19.56 12.91
CA LEU A 591 20.55 -21.01 12.66
C LEU A 591 21.03 -21.83 13.87
N ARG A 592 21.10 -21.21 15.07
CA ARG A 592 21.62 -21.86 16.28
C ARG A 592 20.71 -22.97 16.86
N ASP A 593 19.60 -23.31 16.21
CA ASP A 593 18.75 -24.46 16.55
C ASP A 593 19.35 -25.83 16.14
N GLY A 594 20.65 -25.88 15.79
CA GLY A 594 21.45 -27.11 15.87
C GLY A 594 21.55 -27.98 14.62
N SER A 595 21.15 -27.51 13.44
CA SER A 595 21.12 -28.34 12.22
C SER A 595 22.32 -28.18 11.26
N LEU A 596 23.22 -27.20 11.45
CA LEU A 596 24.37 -26.95 10.55
C LEU A 596 25.65 -26.56 11.32
N PRO A 597 26.85 -27.03 10.89
CA PRO A 597 28.11 -26.58 11.46
C PRO A 597 28.32 -25.11 11.09
N THR A 598 28.24 -24.23 12.08
CA THR A 598 28.34 -22.75 11.91
C THR A 598 29.75 -22.22 12.20
N ASP A 599 30.69 -23.09 12.60
CA ASP A 599 32.04 -22.72 13.05
C ASP A 599 32.91 -22.14 11.93
N ASP A 600 32.80 -22.66 10.70
CA ASP A 600 33.54 -22.15 9.54
C ASP A 600 33.08 -20.74 9.14
N LEU A 601 31.77 -20.49 9.18
CA LEU A 601 31.17 -19.19 8.90
C LEU A 601 31.55 -18.15 9.97
N PHE A 602 31.60 -18.57 11.23
CA PHE A 602 32.01 -17.71 12.33
C PHE A 602 33.49 -17.32 12.23
N THR A 603 34.36 -18.29 11.95
CA THR A 603 35.80 -18.06 11.71
C THR A 603 36.03 -17.12 10.52
N THR A 604 35.24 -17.30 9.46
CA THR A 604 35.28 -16.45 8.27
C THR A 604 34.85 -15.01 8.60
N LEU A 605 33.76 -14.81 9.35
CA LEU A 605 33.32 -13.50 9.81
C LEU A 605 34.37 -12.81 10.69
N HIS A 606 35.01 -13.55 11.59
CA HIS A 606 36.11 -13.03 12.41
C HIS A 606 37.26 -12.50 11.55
N SER A 607 37.67 -13.26 10.54
CA SER A 607 38.70 -12.85 9.56
C SER A 607 38.28 -11.59 8.80
N HIS A 608 37.00 -11.48 8.41
CA HIS A 608 36.49 -10.30 7.72
C HIS A 608 36.47 -9.05 8.60
N TYR A 609 36.07 -9.15 9.88
CA TYR A 609 36.15 -8.01 10.81
C TYR A 609 37.59 -7.55 11.03
N ARG A 610 38.56 -8.47 11.16
CA ARG A 610 39.99 -8.14 11.21
C ARG A 610 40.45 -7.40 9.95
N THR A 611 40.02 -7.89 8.78
CA THR A 611 40.37 -7.30 7.49
C THR A 611 39.78 -5.89 7.36
N LEU A 612 38.53 -5.70 7.77
CA LEU A 612 37.87 -4.40 7.80
C LEU A 612 38.62 -3.43 8.70
N GLN A 613 38.91 -3.81 9.96
CA GLN A 613 39.62 -2.95 10.90
C GLN A 613 40.99 -2.50 10.37
N ARG A 614 41.72 -3.39 9.67
CA ARG A 614 43.03 -3.06 9.07
C ARG A 614 42.92 -2.05 7.91
N LEU A 615 41.84 -2.11 7.12
CA LEU A 615 41.65 -1.27 5.94
C LEU A 615 40.91 0.03 6.25
N SER A 616 40.21 0.11 7.39
CA SER A 616 39.45 1.28 7.78
C SER A 616 40.33 2.45 8.24
N PRO A 617 39.94 3.70 7.93
CA PRO A 617 40.63 4.87 8.44
C PRO A 617 40.46 5.00 9.96
N SER A 618 41.39 5.70 10.63
CA SER A 618 41.35 5.91 12.08
C SER A 618 40.05 6.57 12.56
N SER A 619 39.41 7.39 11.72
CA SER A 619 38.13 8.06 12.02
C SER A 619 36.95 7.09 12.20
N THR A 620 37.02 5.87 11.67
CA THR A 620 35.95 4.86 11.76
C THR A 620 36.40 3.58 12.47
N ALA A 621 37.65 3.52 12.93
CA ALA A 621 38.24 2.34 13.56
C ALA A 621 37.50 1.93 14.85
N ASP A 622 37.05 2.90 15.66
CA ASP A 622 36.29 2.63 16.88
C ASP A 622 34.96 1.92 16.57
N LEU A 623 34.23 2.41 15.56
CA LEU A 623 32.96 1.80 15.13
C LEU A 623 33.13 0.35 14.66
N VAL A 624 34.20 0.07 13.91
CA VAL A 624 34.50 -1.30 13.45
C VAL A 624 34.86 -2.18 14.63
N THR A 625 35.64 -1.65 15.58
CA THR A 625 36.08 -2.37 16.78
C THR A 625 34.89 -2.70 17.68
N ASP A 626 33.97 -1.76 17.90
CA ASP A 626 32.75 -1.98 18.68
C ASP A 626 31.85 -3.04 18.04
N ALA A 627 31.60 -2.96 16.73
CA ALA A 627 30.80 -3.95 16.03
C ALA A 627 31.42 -5.35 16.05
N TRP A 628 32.75 -5.42 16.04
CA TRP A 628 33.50 -6.66 16.14
C TRP A 628 33.47 -7.24 17.57
N ILE A 629 33.61 -6.40 18.60
CA ILE A 629 33.45 -6.80 20.00
C ILE A 629 32.03 -7.30 20.24
N ASP A 630 31.01 -6.64 19.71
CA ASP A 630 29.62 -7.09 19.80
C ASP A 630 29.41 -8.46 19.15
N PHE A 631 30.05 -8.70 18.01
CA PHE A 631 30.05 -10.01 17.35
C PHE A 631 30.63 -11.10 18.24
N LEU A 632 31.82 -10.87 18.81
CA LEU A 632 32.49 -11.81 19.71
C LEU A 632 31.74 -11.98 21.04
N SER A 633 31.11 -10.93 21.57
CA SER A 633 30.38 -10.95 22.84
C SER A 633 29.03 -11.67 22.75
N GLY A 634 28.44 -11.74 21.55
CA GLY A 634 27.23 -12.54 21.27
C GLY A 634 27.45 -14.05 21.38
N GLU A 635 28.70 -14.49 21.51
CA GLU A 635 29.09 -15.89 21.62
C GLU A 635 28.72 -16.52 22.98
N GLY A 636 28.56 -15.71 24.04
CA GLY A 636 28.52 -16.19 25.44
C GLY A 636 27.20 -16.17 26.21
N ARG A 637 26.07 -15.74 25.62
CA ARG A 637 24.76 -15.80 26.31
C ARG A 637 23.68 -16.33 25.38
N GLY A 638 22.93 -17.32 25.87
CA GLY A 638 21.63 -17.69 25.29
C GLY A 638 20.76 -16.43 25.23
N ALA A 639 20.75 -15.79 24.07
CA ALA A 639 19.97 -14.60 23.84
C ALA A 639 18.52 -15.06 23.74
N VAL A 640 17.79 -14.85 24.83
CA VAL A 640 16.33 -14.88 24.88
C VAL A 640 15.82 -14.13 23.65
N VAL A 641 15.22 -14.90 22.74
CA VAL A 641 14.43 -14.42 21.61
C VAL A 641 13.34 -13.54 22.19
N GLY A 642 13.55 -12.21 22.21
CA GLY A 642 12.53 -11.28 22.70
C GLY A 642 13.03 -9.95 23.29
N ALA A 643 14.26 -9.84 23.81
CA ALA A 643 14.63 -8.67 24.62
C ALA A 643 15.71 -7.73 24.04
N ARG A 644 16.19 -7.98 22.82
CA ARG A 644 17.06 -7.03 22.09
C ARG A 644 16.42 -6.65 20.76
N GLN A 645 15.36 -5.84 20.84
CA GLN A 645 15.09 -4.78 19.86
C GLN A 645 16.23 -3.74 19.93
N GLY A 646 17.48 -4.19 19.74
CA GLY A 646 18.63 -3.32 19.63
C GLY A 646 18.34 -2.39 18.46
N GLY A 647 18.24 -1.10 18.78
CA GLY A 647 17.86 -0.05 17.83
C GLY A 647 18.49 -0.32 16.48
N ILE A 648 17.64 -0.27 15.45
CA ILE A 648 18.06 -0.26 14.05
C ILE A 648 19.17 0.79 13.99
N PHE A 649 20.42 0.33 13.98
CA PHE A 649 21.59 1.19 13.84
C PHE A 649 21.49 1.69 12.41
N ASP A 650 20.79 2.80 12.26
CA ASP A 650 20.63 3.54 11.04
C ASP A 650 21.97 4.21 10.76
N ILE A 651 22.93 3.40 10.27
CA ILE A 651 24.26 3.84 9.85
C ILE A 651 24.13 4.97 8.82
N THR A 652 23.03 5.00 8.07
CA THR A 652 22.65 6.07 7.14
C THR A 652 22.34 7.40 7.84
N ARG A 653 21.67 7.39 9.00
CA ARG A 653 21.46 8.59 9.84
C ARG A 653 22.76 9.11 10.48
N VAL A 654 23.65 8.21 10.91
CA VAL A 654 24.99 8.56 11.41
C VAL A 654 25.87 9.12 10.28
N ARG A 655 25.76 8.59 9.06
CA ARG A 655 26.47 9.07 7.87
C ARG A 655 26.00 10.48 7.44
N HIS A 656 24.70 10.78 7.51
CA HIS A 656 24.19 12.14 7.26
C HIS A 656 24.72 13.17 8.27
N ALA A 657 24.84 12.79 9.55
CA ALA A 657 25.40 13.66 10.59
C ALA A 657 26.90 13.93 10.40
N LEU A 658 27.67 12.95 9.88
CA LEU A 658 29.11 13.09 9.64
C LEU A 658 29.46 13.79 8.32
N ILE A 659 28.65 13.62 7.27
CA ILE A 659 28.88 14.26 5.97
C ILE A 659 28.49 15.75 6.00
N ASN A 660 27.41 16.12 6.69
CA ASN A 660 26.93 17.51 6.74
C ASN A 660 27.68 18.40 7.77
N ASN A 661 28.51 17.82 8.63
CA ASN A 661 29.29 18.58 9.62
C ASN A 661 30.52 19.29 9.01
N ASN A 662 30.81 19.10 7.72
CA ASN A 662 31.90 19.83 7.04
C ASN A 662 31.48 21.19 6.47
N ASP A 663 30.19 21.53 6.45
CA ASP A 663 29.67 22.82 5.93
C ASP A 663 29.16 23.79 7.02
N ILE A 664 29.33 23.46 8.31
CA ILE A 664 29.01 24.38 9.42
C ILE A 664 30.26 24.58 10.28
N VAL A 665 31.24 25.29 9.72
CA VAL A 665 32.25 25.99 10.52
C VAL A 665 32.21 27.46 10.15
N GLU A 666 31.28 28.19 10.77
CA GLU A 666 31.51 29.56 11.23
C GLU A 666 30.37 29.97 12.18
N GLY A 667 30.73 30.34 13.41
CA GLY A 667 29.84 31.11 14.28
C GLY A 667 29.38 30.48 15.60
N PHE A 668 30.28 29.89 16.40
CA PHE A 668 30.09 29.91 17.86
C PHE A 668 31.36 30.34 18.58
N GLY A 669 31.50 31.66 18.68
CA GLY A 669 32.44 32.30 19.59
C GLY A 669 32.00 32.08 21.04
N LYS A 670 32.87 31.39 21.78
CA LYS A 670 33.02 31.33 23.25
C LYS A 670 32.15 32.31 24.08
N GLU A 671 31.21 31.78 24.84
CA GLU A 671 30.82 32.37 26.13
C GLU A 671 31.60 31.70 27.27
N LYS A 672 32.34 32.53 28.01
CA LYS A 672 33.04 32.15 29.23
C LYS A 672 32.06 32.19 30.42
N GLY A 673 31.96 31.07 31.12
CA GLY A 673 31.92 30.95 32.58
C GLY A 673 30.99 31.86 33.39
N GLY A 674 29.92 31.27 33.94
CA GLY A 674 29.15 31.81 35.05
C GLY A 674 28.78 30.70 36.04
N LYS A 675 29.12 30.90 37.31
CA LYS A 675 29.07 29.94 38.42
C LYS A 675 27.66 29.43 38.76
N ARG A 676 27.59 28.16 39.16
CA ARG A 676 26.49 27.59 39.97
C ARG A 676 26.41 28.31 41.33
N LEU A 677 25.20 28.64 41.76
CA LEU A 677 24.85 28.77 43.18
C LEU A 677 23.66 27.86 43.48
N ARG A 678 23.79 27.20 44.64
CA ARG A 678 22.89 26.23 45.26
C ARG A 678 21.64 26.89 45.85
N ASP A 679 20.58 26.08 45.91
CA ASP A 679 19.55 25.95 46.95
C ASP A 679 19.13 27.22 47.72
N GLU A 680 17.97 27.75 47.37
CA GLU A 680 16.75 27.83 48.20
C GLU A 680 15.51 27.99 47.31
#